data_AF-A0A3E0PM78-F1
#
_entry.id   AF-A0A3E0PM78-F1
#
_cell.length_a   1.000
_cell.length_b   1.000
_cell.length_c   1.000
_cell.angle_alpha   90.00
_cell.angle_beta   90.00
_cell.angle_gamma   90.00
#
_symmetry.space_group_name_H-M   'P 1'
#
loop_
_entity.id
_entity.type
_entity.pdbx_description
1 polymer ?
#
loop_
_entity_poly.entity_id
_entity_poly.type
_entity_poly.pdbx_seq_one_letter_code
_entity_poly.pdbx_strand_id
1 'polypeptide(L)'
;MLSINPLGDASVLQAIVPDPYEPNDDFVGAADLGAAGHIEQPGLSIHDSLDEDYFSFTADATGDITVQALFTDAEGDLDLYVYNSTPSQIGSSASANDNEEVTFAAVAGETYYVNVYGFNGATNASYDLVIDGPAITGGIRGYKWHDLDGEGDWDPGEPGVEGWTIYLDTDGSGSWDPGEPTTLTQADDLGTVGIDETGAYEFDGLLPGPYIVGEFDDPAWVQTFPGAAPPAPASPLAMSTTASTAPMFFDGFEMPASGEFELDTAQSSPLINLDDFRADPRFTGIDGSGFATVVLDTGIDLDHPFFGPDNDTNGVADRIVYQFDFSGANDADATDVDGHGSNVASIVGSQDGSIVGMAPGVDLIALKVFGDDNSGSFGDLEEALQWVVANAATYNIASINMSLSDDGNYGITTALYGISDELAALAAAGVIVVSSAGNDFFSNSSVQGVGYPAADVNSLAVSAVWDANYGGPINWSGGAIDHTTGPDRLTSFSQRHSILTDIAAPGAFISGANESGGSAAYGGTSQAAPHIAGIAALAQDLAMSALGRLLTPAEFRLLLQDSATLVFDGDDENDNVVNTNLNYPRVDVFALGEAILDMVTVPAGSHQVVVTAGAFVENVDFGNQLVAGAQVLGRQIFYNGSKFDGFSTAINASDDAAIATDKSAYLPGSGPSTFSNITSYTRGINGVMVDIVNPAGTLTVADFTFKMSTQVGANNTPSTWAAAPAPTAFSVRTGAGVSGSDRVEIVWADGAIANRWLEVIVEGNDAAGGSNTNTGLAESDIFFFGNRIGDAGSGTPTLAIT
;
A
#
# COMPACT_ATOMS: atom_id res chain seq x y z
N MET A 1 -56.59 23.77 40.07
CA MET A 1 -56.94 22.33 39.98
C MET A 1 -56.99 21.96 38.51
N LEU A 2 -56.52 20.75 38.16
CA LEU A 2 -56.11 20.24 36.84
C LEU A 2 -54.61 20.51 36.61
N SER A 3 -53.68 19.69 37.13
CA SER A 3 -53.44 18.25 36.91
C SER A 3 -53.10 17.95 35.45
N ILE A 4 -51.80 17.78 35.26
CA ILE A 4 -51.08 17.34 34.07
C ILE A 4 -51.40 15.85 33.87
N ASN A 5 -51.71 15.44 32.65
CA ASN A 5 -51.75 14.04 32.24
C ASN A 5 -50.57 13.86 31.26
N PRO A 6 -49.60 12.97 31.51
CA PRO A 6 -48.55 12.69 30.55
C PRO A 6 -49.12 11.81 29.42
N LEU A 7 -48.74 12.15 28.19
CA LEU A 7 -48.98 11.32 27.02
C LEU A 7 -48.26 9.98 27.22
N GLY A 8 -49.02 8.89 27.08
CA GLY A 8 -48.48 7.55 26.92
C GLY A 8 -47.88 7.45 25.53
N ASP A 9 -46.61 7.08 25.54
CA ASP A 9 -45.77 6.65 24.44
C ASP A 9 -46.46 5.59 23.57
N ALA A 10 -46.55 5.85 22.27
CA ALA A 10 -46.78 4.83 21.27
C ALA A 10 -45.42 4.64 20.60
N SER A 11 -44.73 3.56 20.99
CA SER A 11 -43.55 3.06 20.30
C SER A 11 -43.89 2.90 18.82
N VAL A 12 -43.30 3.73 17.98
CA VAL A 12 -43.18 3.45 16.55
C VAL A 12 -42.32 2.19 16.49
N LEU A 13 -42.91 1.05 16.16
CA LEU A 13 -42.14 -0.12 15.74
C LEU A 13 -41.37 0.32 14.50
N GLN A 14 -40.06 0.46 14.64
CA GLN A 14 -39.16 0.65 13.52
C GLN A 14 -39.34 -0.59 12.63
N ALA A 15 -39.62 -0.38 11.34
CA ALA A 15 -39.67 -1.50 10.40
C ALA A 15 -38.29 -2.17 10.39
N ILE A 16 -38.28 -3.50 10.42
CA ILE A 16 -37.06 -4.28 10.18
C ILE A 16 -36.66 -4.02 8.72
N VAL A 17 -35.37 -3.80 8.49
CA VAL A 17 -34.83 -3.52 7.16
C VAL A 17 -34.60 -4.87 6.49
N PRO A 18 -35.06 -5.09 5.24
CA PRO A 18 -34.73 -6.30 4.48
C PRO A 18 -33.22 -6.45 4.33
N ASP A 19 -32.72 -7.68 4.35
CA ASP A 19 -31.30 -7.95 4.22
C ASP A 19 -30.83 -7.95 2.74
N PRO A 20 -29.51 -8.00 2.47
CA PRO A 20 -28.96 -7.87 1.12
C PRO A 20 -29.33 -8.99 0.14
N TYR A 21 -29.90 -10.11 0.59
CA TYR A 21 -30.22 -11.26 -0.26
C TYR A 21 -31.64 -11.23 -0.83
N GLU A 22 -32.41 -10.22 -0.45
CA GLU A 22 -33.80 -10.07 -0.86
C GLU A 22 -33.96 -9.69 -2.35
N PRO A 23 -34.87 -10.35 -3.11
CA PRO A 23 -35.80 -11.39 -2.65
C PRO A 23 -35.22 -12.82 -2.75
N ASN A 24 -35.21 -13.53 -1.62
CA ASN A 24 -34.86 -14.94 -1.49
C ASN A 24 -35.99 -15.78 -0.86
N ASP A 25 -37.23 -15.30 -0.96
CA ASP A 25 -38.47 -15.85 -0.38
C ASP A 25 -38.91 -17.24 -0.86
N ASP A 26 -38.23 -17.84 -1.84
CA ASP A 26 -38.58 -19.15 -2.36
C ASP A 26 -37.39 -19.95 -2.92
N PHE A 27 -37.60 -21.25 -3.16
CA PHE A 27 -36.59 -22.14 -3.74
C PHE A 27 -36.00 -21.69 -5.09
N VAL A 28 -36.73 -20.88 -5.87
CA VAL A 28 -36.27 -20.37 -7.18
C VAL A 28 -35.41 -19.13 -6.98
N GLY A 29 -35.75 -18.29 -6.00
CA GLY A 29 -35.00 -17.11 -5.57
C GLY A 29 -33.89 -17.40 -4.56
N ALA A 30 -33.65 -18.67 -4.20
CA ALA A 30 -32.68 -19.03 -3.18
C ALA A 30 -31.30 -18.41 -3.48
N ALA A 31 -30.77 -17.66 -2.51
CA ALA A 31 -29.48 -16.99 -2.64
C ALA A 31 -28.33 -18.01 -2.60
N ASP A 32 -27.50 -18.02 -3.63
CA ASP A 32 -26.36 -18.95 -3.71
C ASP A 32 -25.18 -18.44 -2.87
N LEU A 33 -24.92 -19.12 -1.76
CA LEU A 33 -23.82 -18.85 -0.85
C LEU A 33 -22.49 -19.48 -1.33
N GLY A 34 -22.50 -20.19 -2.46
CA GLY A 34 -21.31 -20.79 -3.05
C GLY A 34 -20.94 -22.14 -2.41
N ALA A 35 -19.64 -22.41 -2.31
CA ALA A 35 -19.15 -23.71 -1.87
C ALA A 35 -18.86 -23.72 -0.36
N ALA A 36 -19.30 -24.76 0.36
CA ALA A 36 -19.33 -24.82 1.81
C ALA A 36 -18.33 -25.84 2.38
N GLY A 37 -17.25 -25.29 2.94
CA GLY A 37 -16.46 -25.89 4.01
C GLY A 37 -16.74 -25.20 5.35
N HIS A 38 -16.83 -23.87 5.33
CA HIS A 38 -17.37 -23.02 6.40
C HIS A 38 -18.00 -21.79 5.73
N ILE A 39 -19.23 -21.43 6.11
CA ILE A 39 -19.91 -20.21 5.68
C ILE A 39 -20.52 -19.58 6.94
N GLU A 40 -20.32 -18.29 7.14
CA GLU A 40 -20.98 -17.50 8.17
C GLU A 40 -21.54 -16.25 7.49
N GLN A 41 -22.86 -16.07 7.54
CA GLN A 41 -23.57 -14.92 7.00
C GLN A 41 -24.26 -14.19 8.17
N PRO A 42 -23.66 -13.11 8.69
CA PRO A 42 -24.22 -12.38 9.81
C PRO A 42 -25.27 -11.35 9.36
N GLY A 43 -26.16 -10.98 10.27
CA GLY A 43 -27.05 -9.82 10.08
C GLY A 43 -28.15 -10.00 9.04
N LEU A 44 -28.61 -11.24 8.83
CA LEU A 44 -29.78 -11.57 8.02
C LEU A 44 -31.07 -11.22 8.78
N SER A 45 -32.18 -11.05 8.08
CA SER A 45 -33.42 -10.59 8.72
C SER A 45 -34.66 -11.26 8.15
N ILE A 46 -35.57 -11.68 9.03
CA ILE A 46 -36.96 -11.99 8.66
C ILE A 46 -37.77 -10.72 8.90
N HIS A 47 -37.87 -9.85 7.89
CA HIS A 47 -38.36 -8.49 7.99
C HIS A 47 -39.89 -8.37 7.94
N ASP A 48 -40.61 -9.37 7.43
CA ASP A 48 -42.06 -9.50 7.57
C ASP A 48 -42.58 -10.95 7.72
N SER A 49 -43.90 -11.13 7.88
CA SER A 49 -44.50 -12.46 8.16
C SER A 49 -44.59 -13.41 6.96
N LEU A 50 -44.27 -12.93 5.76
CA LEU A 50 -44.24 -13.67 4.49
C LEU A 50 -42.81 -13.90 4.00
N ASP A 51 -41.85 -13.25 4.64
CA ASP A 51 -40.43 -13.41 4.41
C ASP A 51 -39.98 -14.80 4.89
N GLU A 52 -39.48 -15.59 3.95
CA GLU A 52 -38.87 -16.90 4.16
C GLU A 52 -37.54 -16.96 3.43
N ASP A 53 -36.43 -16.88 4.16
CA ASP A 53 -35.11 -16.90 3.56
C ASP A 53 -34.72 -18.28 3.03
N TYR A 54 -34.56 -18.41 1.71
CA TYR A 54 -33.94 -19.58 1.07
C TYR A 54 -32.49 -19.29 0.66
N PHE A 55 -31.59 -20.18 1.04
CA PHE A 55 -30.18 -20.17 0.61
C PHE A 55 -29.83 -21.49 -0.07
N SER A 56 -28.87 -21.47 -0.99
CA SER A 56 -28.23 -22.68 -1.52
C SER A 56 -26.73 -22.67 -1.30
N PHE A 57 -26.14 -23.85 -1.12
CA PHE A 57 -24.69 -24.01 -1.07
C PHE A 57 -24.27 -25.36 -1.65
N THR A 58 -23.03 -25.47 -2.13
CA THR A 58 -22.45 -26.71 -2.65
C THR A 58 -21.45 -27.28 -1.66
N ALA A 59 -21.61 -28.54 -1.23
CA ALA A 59 -20.68 -29.12 -0.24
C ALA A 59 -19.27 -29.30 -0.83
N ASP A 60 -18.24 -28.78 -0.15
CA ASP A 60 -16.85 -28.85 -0.62
C ASP A 60 -16.25 -30.25 -0.54
N ALA A 61 -16.52 -30.96 0.55
CA ALA A 61 -16.06 -32.33 0.74
C ALA A 61 -17.18 -33.25 1.24
N THR A 62 -16.95 -34.56 1.10
CA THR A 62 -17.89 -35.57 1.61
C THR A 62 -17.67 -35.75 3.12
N GLY A 63 -18.71 -35.53 3.92
CA GLY A 63 -18.72 -35.73 5.37
C GLY A 63 -19.89 -35.01 6.03
N ASP A 64 -19.89 -34.91 7.35
CA ASP A 64 -21.01 -34.30 8.08
C ASP A 64 -20.93 -32.76 8.00
N ILE A 65 -22.02 -32.12 7.56
CA ILE A 65 -22.22 -30.67 7.57
C ILE A 65 -23.25 -30.33 8.64
N THR A 66 -23.01 -29.26 9.40
CA THR A 66 -23.92 -28.68 10.38
C THR A 66 -24.36 -27.30 9.90
N VAL A 67 -25.67 -27.07 9.85
CA VAL A 67 -26.26 -25.77 9.53
C VAL A 67 -26.87 -25.22 10.81
N GLN A 68 -26.59 -23.97 11.15
CA GLN A 68 -27.10 -23.28 12.32
C GLN A 68 -27.72 -21.95 11.93
N ALA A 69 -28.88 -21.62 12.49
CA ALA A 69 -29.41 -20.27 12.53
C ALA A 69 -29.29 -19.76 13.98
N LEU A 70 -28.46 -18.74 14.20
CA LEU A 70 -28.20 -18.14 15.51
C LEU A 70 -28.99 -16.85 15.62
N PHE A 71 -29.87 -16.73 16.61
CA PHE A 71 -30.77 -15.58 16.78
C PHE A 71 -31.16 -15.41 18.24
N THR A 72 -31.81 -14.30 18.57
CA THR A 72 -32.41 -14.11 19.90
C THR A 72 -33.91 -14.48 19.86
N ASP A 73 -34.34 -15.54 20.55
CA ASP A 73 -35.75 -15.98 20.61
C ASP A 73 -36.69 -14.88 21.12
N ALA A 74 -36.19 -14.02 22.02
CA ALA A 74 -36.96 -12.88 22.53
C ALA A 74 -37.29 -11.82 21.47
N GLU A 75 -36.58 -11.80 20.34
CA GLU A 75 -36.78 -10.88 19.21
C GLU A 75 -37.68 -11.49 18.13
N GLY A 76 -37.68 -12.82 18.01
CA GLY A 76 -38.57 -13.59 17.15
C GLY A 76 -38.07 -15.03 17.02
N ASP A 77 -38.96 -15.99 17.23
CA ASP A 77 -38.68 -17.43 17.11
C ASP A 77 -38.52 -17.82 15.63
N LEU A 78 -37.38 -18.42 15.29
CA LEU A 78 -37.04 -18.86 13.93
C LEU A 78 -36.95 -20.39 13.87
N ASP A 79 -37.40 -20.96 12.76
CA ASP A 79 -37.29 -22.38 12.44
C ASP A 79 -36.33 -22.58 11.26
N LEU A 80 -35.68 -23.75 11.20
CA LEU A 80 -34.69 -24.11 10.18
C LEU A 80 -35.07 -25.40 9.45
N TYR A 81 -35.08 -25.38 8.12
CA TYR A 81 -35.15 -26.57 7.27
C TYR A 81 -33.93 -26.71 6.37
N VAL A 82 -33.53 -27.97 6.12
CA VAL A 82 -32.48 -28.29 5.16
C VAL A 82 -33.00 -29.27 4.11
N TYR A 83 -32.68 -29.04 2.85
CA TYR A 83 -33.08 -29.84 1.70
C TYR A 83 -31.88 -30.27 0.85
N ASN A 84 -32.02 -31.37 0.12
CA ASN A 84 -31.02 -31.83 -0.85
C ASN A 84 -31.18 -31.20 -2.25
N SER A 85 -30.32 -31.58 -3.19
CA SER A 85 -30.32 -31.15 -4.59
C SER A 85 -31.61 -31.45 -5.39
N THR A 86 -32.55 -32.23 -4.83
CA THR A 86 -33.87 -32.52 -5.44
C THR A 86 -35.05 -31.95 -4.63
N PRO A 87 -34.85 -30.76 -4.00
CA PRO A 87 -35.66 -30.16 -2.95
C PRO A 87 -36.40 -31.10 -1.98
N SER A 88 -35.81 -32.25 -1.63
CA SER A 88 -36.37 -33.11 -0.59
C SER A 88 -35.80 -32.68 0.75
N GLN A 89 -36.67 -32.42 1.72
CA GLN A 89 -36.25 -32.10 3.08
C GLN A 89 -35.46 -33.27 3.68
N ILE A 90 -34.27 -32.97 4.20
CA ILE A 90 -33.35 -33.94 4.82
C ILE A 90 -33.10 -33.65 6.30
N GLY A 91 -33.44 -32.45 6.79
CA GLY A 91 -33.36 -32.10 8.19
C GLY A 91 -34.25 -30.91 8.57
N SER A 92 -34.43 -30.72 9.88
CA SER A 92 -35.19 -29.62 10.46
C SER A 92 -34.81 -29.38 11.91
N SER A 93 -34.80 -28.14 12.35
CA SER A 93 -34.83 -27.74 13.75
C SER A 93 -35.93 -26.71 13.97
N ALA A 94 -36.62 -26.83 15.10
CA ALA A 94 -37.75 -25.99 15.50
C ALA A 94 -37.78 -25.91 17.03
N SER A 95 -36.61 -25.59 17.59
CA SER A 95 -36.44 -25.37 19.02
C SER A 95 -37.03 -24.01 19.41
N ALA A 96 -36.96 -23.67 20.69
CA ALA A 96 -37.36 -22.33 21.18
C ALA A 96 -36.19 -21.74 21.99
N ASN A 97 -34.98 -22.06 21.54
CA ASN A 97 -33.75 -21.53 22.08
C ASN A 97 -33.18 -20.54 21.07
N ASP A 98 -32.19 -19.76 21.50
CA ASP A 98 -31.46 -18.80 20.67
C ASP A 98 -30.57 -19.45 19.56
N ASN A 99 -30.92 -20.65 19.08
CA ASN A 99 -30.19 -21.40 18.04
C ASN A 99 -31.04 -22.54 17.47
N GLU A 100 -31.10 -22.63 16.14
CA GLU A 100 -31.59 -23.80 15.40
C GLU A 100 -30.49 -24.53 14.64
N GLU A 101 -30.37 -25.85 14.82
CA GLU A 101 -29.23 -26.63 14.32
C GLU A 101 -29.64 -27.93 13.63
N VAL A 102 -29.07 -28.20 12.45
CA VAL A 102 -29.25 -29.44 11.68
C VAL A 102 -27.90 -29.97 11.18
N THR A 103 -27.53 -31.18 11.61
CA THR A 103 -26.37 -31.92 11.06
C THR A 103 -26.79 -33.04 10.11
N PHE A 104 -26.17 -33.14 8.94
CA PHE A 104 -26.42 -34.20 7.96
C PHE A 104 -25.15 -34.59 7.18
N ALA A 105 -25.14 -35.80 6.62
CA ALA A 105 -24.03 -36.25 5.78
C ALA A 105 -24.15 -35.69 4.35
N ALA A 106 -23.21 -34.82 3.97
CA ALA A 106 -23.12 -34.22 2.66
C ALA A 106 -22.18 -34.99 1.73
N VAL A 107 -22.39 -34.84 0.42
CA VAL A 107 -21.55 -35.40 -0.64
C VAL A 107 -20.89 -34.26 -1.40
N ALA A 108 -19.58 -34.36 -1.61
CA ALA A 108 -18.81 -33.34 -2.31
C ALA A 108 -19.42 -33.02 -3.69
N GLY A 109 -19.60 -31.74 -3.99
CA GLY A 109 -20.15 -31.22 -5.25
C GLY A 109 -21.67 -31.29 -5.38
N GLU A 110 -22.40 -31.79 -4.38
CA GLU A 110 -23.86 -31.70 -4.35
C GLU A 110 -24.30 -30.38 -3.73
N THR A 111 -25.37 -29.80 -4.30
CA THR A 111 -26.01 -28.59 -3.77
C THR A 111 -27.07 -28.94 -2.73
N TYR A 112 -27.08 -28.20 -1.63
CA TYR A 112 -28.04 -28.26 -0.55
C TYR A 112 -28.73 -26.91 -0.42
N TYR A 113 -29.93 -26.91 0.14
CA TYR A 113 -30.71 -25.70 0.36
C TYR A 113 -31.07 -25.58 1.83
N VAL A 114 -31.03 -24.35 2.33
CA VAL A 114 -31.45 -23.96 3.68
C VAL A 114 -32.67 -23.08 3.54
N ASN A 115 -33.66 -23.28 4.42
CA ASN A 115 -34.76 -22.34 4.62
C ASN A 115 -34.75 -21.93 6.09
N VAL A 116 -34.71 -20.63 6.34
CA VAL A 116 -34.94 -20.02 7.66
C VAL A 116 -36.23 -19.22 7.58
N TYR A 117 -37.12 -19.39 8.57
CA TYR A 117 -38.40 -18.68 8.57
C TYR A 117 -38.92 -18.42 9.97
N GLY A 118 -39.76 -17.39 10.11
CA GLY A 118 -40.39 -17.04 11.38
C GLY A 118 -41.49 -18.00 11.82
N PHE A 119 -41.34 -18.63 13.00
CA PHE A 119 -42.37 -19.51 13.55
C PHE A 119 -43.67 -18.75 13.81
N ASN A 120 -44.78 -19.23 13.23
CA ASN A 120 -46.12 -18.62 13.34
C ASN A 120 -46.14 -17.13 12.90
N GLY A 121 -45.31 -16.78 11.91
CA GLY A 121 -45.20 -15.43 11.34
C GLY A 121 -44.46 -14.45 12.24
N ALA A 122 -43.55 -14.95 13.08
CA ALA A 122 -42.57 -14.12 13.76
C ALA A 122 -41.67 -13.40 12.75
N THR A 123 -41.12 -12.26 13.16
CA THR A 123 -40.11 -11.51 12.42
C THR A 123 -38.87 -11.45 13.28
N ASN A 124 -37.68 -11.39 12.69
CA ASN A 124 -36.44 -11.25 13.44
C ASN A 124 -35.55 -10.21 12.75
N ALA A 125 -35.05 -9.25 13.52
CA ALA A 125 -34.29 -8.13 12.98
C ALA A 125 -32.83 -8.49 12.67
N SER A 126 -32.33 -9.60 13.21
CA SER A 126 -30.95 -10.04 13.04
C SER A 126 -30.82 -11.52 13.41
N TYR A 127 -30.42 -12.35 12.46
CA TYR A 127 -29.90 -13.69 12.72
C TYR A 127 -28.65 -13.96 11.89
N ASP A 128 -27.83 -14.89 12.35
CA ASP A 128 -26.62 -15.31 11.65
C ASP A 128 -26.81 -16.75 11.15
N LEU A 129 -26.52 -17.00 9.88
CA LEU A 129 -26.53 -18.33 9.29
C LEU A 129 -25.10 -18.89 9.24
N VAL A 130 -24.86 -20.01 9.92
CA VAL A 130 -23.57 -20.71 9.94
C VAL A 130 -23.70 -22.09 9.29
N ILE A 131 -22.80 -22.42 8.37
CA ILE A 131 -22.74 -23.74 7.71
C ILE A 131 -21.32 -24.27 7.87
N ASP A 132 -21.16 -25.31 8.68
CA ASP A 132 -19.88 -25.92 9.05
C ASP A 132 -19.75 -27.33 8.48
N GLY A 133 -18.72 -27.58 7.69
CA GLY A 133 -18.48 -28.86 7.02
C GLY A 133 -17.00 -29.24 6.91
N PRO A 134 -16.69 -30.44 6.38
CA PRO A 134 -15.34 -30.74 5.95
C PRO A 134 -14.96 -29.83 4.77
N ALA A 135 -13.95 -28.98 4.97
CA ALA A 135 -13.41 -28.10 3.94
C ALA A 135 -12.24 -28.77 3.20
N ILE A 136 -12.06 -28.41 1.92
CA ILE A 136 -10.78 -28.68 1.25
C ILE A 136 -9.79 -27.60 1.70
N THR A 137 -8.87 -27.98 2.58
CA THR A 137 -7.86 -27.06 3.10
C THR A 137 -6.71 -26.86 2.12
N GLY A 138 -6.05 -25.71 2.19
CA GLY A 138 -4.78 -25.40 1.54
C GLY A 138 -3.67 -25.20 2.57
N GLY A 139 -2.60 -24.53 2.15
CA GLY A 139 -1.48 -24.23 3.04
C GLY A 139 -0.58 -23.11 2.53
N ILE A 140 0.43 -22.78 3.32
CA ILE A 140 1.42 -21.74 3.03
C ILE A 140 2.82 -22.33 3.24
N ARG A 141 3.73 -22.05 2.32
CA ARG A 141 5.14 -22.47 2.35
C ARG A 141 6.06 -21.32 1.97
N GLY A 142 7.25 -21.36 2.55
CA GLY A 142 8.35 -20.49 2.16
C GLY A 142 9.63 -20.80 2.91
N TYR A 143 10.58 -19.89 2.78
CA TYR A 143 11.92 -20.00 3.35
C TYR A 143 12.26 -18.77 4.18
N LYS A 144 13.11 -19.00 5.18
CA LYS A 144 13.87 -17.97 5.87
C LYS A 144 15.33 -18.06 5.43
N TRP A 145 15.95 -16.96 5.01
CA TRP A 145 17.37 -16.91 4.66
C TRP A 145 18.12 -15.74 5.31
N HIS A 146 19.44 -15.89 5.33
CA HIS A 146 20.37 -14.87 5.78
C HIS A 146 20.84 -14.07 4.56
N ASP A 147 20.33 -12.85 4.48
CA ASP A 147 20.74 -11.83 3.52
C ASP A 147 22.12 -11.28 3.90
N LEU A 148 23.15 -11.67 3.16
CA LEU A 148 24.56 -11.42 3.53
C LEU A 148 24.99 -9.99 3.18
N ASP A 149 24.43 -9.39 2.13
CA ASP A 149 24.75 -8.04 1.66
C ASP A 149 23.71 -6.98 2.00
N GLY A 150 22.52 -7.38 2.44
CA GLY A 150 21.45 -6.54 2.98
C GLY A 150 20.59 -5.88 1.92
N GLU A 151 20.54 -6.41 0.70
CA GLU A 151 19.81 -5.88 -0.44
C GLU A 151 18.36 -6.36 -0.54
N GLY A 152 17.99 -7.40 0.22
CA GLY A 152 16.63 -7.97 0.24
C GLY A 152 16.30 -8.91 -0.92
N ASP A 153 17.28 -9.31 -1.73
CA ASP A 153 17.17 -10.35 -2.75
C ASP A 153 17.78 -11.66 -2.23
N TRP A 154 17.23 -12.84 -2.59
CA TRP A 154 17.82 -14.12 -2.20
C TRP A 154 18.81 -14.63 -3.27
N ASP A 155 20.10 -14.43 -3.01
CA ASP A 155 21.16 -14.65 -3.98
C ASP A 155 21.86 -16.03 -3.88
N PRO A 156 22.45 -16.55 -4.98
CA PRO A 156 23.18 -17.81 -4.95
C PRO A 156 24.39 -17.78 -4.00
N GLY A 157 24.25 -18.42 -2.83
CA GLY A 157 25.29 -18.48 -1.80
C GLY A 157 24.82 -18.06 -0.41
N GLU A 158 23.62 -17.47 -0.34
CA GLU A 158 22.97 -17.09 0.91
C GLU A 158 22.26 -18.28 1.55
N PRO A 159 22.61 -18.63 2.81
CA PRO A 159 22.08 -19.82 3.45
C PRO A 159 20.70 -19.58 4.07
N GLY A 160 19.88 -20.63 4.09
CA GLY A 160 18.67 -20.66 4.91
C GLY A 160 18.97 -20.58 6.42
N VAL A 161 18.00 -20.13 7.21
CA VAL A 161 18.11 -20.01 8.68
C VAL A 161 17.18 -20.99 9.37
N GLU A 162 17.75 -21.99 10.04
CA GLU A 162 17.03 -22.99 10.86
C GLU A 162 16.50 -22.38 12.17
N GLY A 163 15.35 -22.88 12.64
CA GLY A 163 14.82 -22.64 13.98
C GLY A 163 14.19 -21.27 14.18
N TRP A 164 13.96 -20.52 13.10
CA TRP A 164 13.24 -19.26 13.13
C TRP A 164 11.74 -19.50 13.29
N THR A 165 11.05 -18.64 14.04
CA THR A 165 9.60 -18.75 14.26
C THR A 165 8.85 -17.89 13.24
N ILE A 166 7.95 -18.52 12.48
CA ILE A 166 7.01 -17.88 11.58
C ILE A 166 5.61 -18.05 12.16
N TYR A 167 4.77 -17.03 12.11
CA TYR A 167 3.41 -17.04 12.67
C TYR A 167 2.37 -16.55 11.67
N LEU A 168 1.12 -16.97 11.87
CA LEU A 168 -0.04 -16.38 11.21
C LEU A 168 -0.58 -15.28 12.11
N ASP A 169 -0.47 -14.04 11.66
CA ASP A 169 -0.98 -12.86 12.37
C ASP A 169 -2.50 -12.78 12.15
N THR A 170 -3.25 -13.14 13.18
CA THR A 170 -4.71 -13.24 13.13
C THR A 170 -5.41 -11.95 13.51
N ASP A 171 -4.70 -11.01 14.15
CA ASP A 171 -5.26 -9.74 14.61
C ASP A 171 -4.62 -8.50 13.95
N GLY A 172 -3.64 -8.70 13.08
CA GLY A 172 -2.96 -7.66 12.32
C GLY A 172 -2.03 -6.78 13.15
N SER A 173 -1.58 -7.26 14.31
CA SER A 173 -0.78 -6.48 15.25
C SER A 173 0.69 -6.33 14.84
N GLY A 174 1.19 -7.19 13.94
CA GLY A 174 2.60 -7.24 13.55
C GLY A 174 3.50 -7.82 14.62
N SER A 175 2.93 -8.53 15.57
CA SER A 175 3.65 -9.20 16.64
C SER A 175 2.97 -10.51 16.95
N TRP A 176 3.77 -11.55 17.22
CA TRP A 176 3.19 -12.83 17.61
C TRP A 176 2.50 -12.74 18.97
N ASP A 177 1.23 -13.16 19.01
CA ASP A 177 0.42 -13.22 20.23
C ASP A 177 0.08 -14.65 20.71
N PRO A 178 -0.10 -14.86 22.03
CA PRO A 178 -0.46 -16.17 22.57
C PRO A 178 -1.82 -16.68 22.06
N GLY A 179 -1.79 -17.61 21.11
CA GLY A 179 -2.99 -18.18 20.49
C GLY A 179 -2.88 -18.27 18.97
N GLU A 180 -1.97 -17.49 18.41
CA GLU A 180 -1.71 -17.47 16.97
C GLU A 180 -0.96 -18.73 16.52
N PRO A 181 -1.33 -19.30 15.35
CA PRO A 181 -0.61 -20.44 14.78
C PRO A 181 0.86 -20.08 14.48
N THR A 182 1.78 -20.97 14.87
CA THR A 182 3.21 -20.81 14.59
C THR A 182 3.81 -22.07 13.99
N THR A 183 4.86 -21.90 13.20
CA THR A 183 5.72 -22.97 12.71
C THR A 183 7.19 -22.58 12.86
N LEU A 184 8.09 -23.57 12.82
CA LEU A 184 9.54 -23.35 12.91
C LEU A 184 10.19 -23.71 11.58
N THR A 185 11.16 -22.90 11.16
CA THR A 185 11.96 -23.21 9.98
C THR A 185 12.83 -24.43 10.23
N GLN A 186 12.96 -25.28 9.20
CA GLN A 186 13.56 -26.60 9.29
C GLN A 186 15.09 -26.57 9.18
N ALA A 187 15.72 -27.63 9.69
CA ALA A 187 17.11 -27.97 9.41
C ALA A 187 17.20 -28.81 8.14
N ASP A 188 18.35 -28.82 7.48
CA ASP A 188 18.66 -29.75 6.38
C ASP A 188 18.35 -31.22 6.76
N ASP A 189 17.45 -31.89 6.02
CA ASP A 189 17.22 -33.32 6.17
C ASP A 189 18.23 -34.09 5.32
N LEU A 190 19.28 -34.61 5.97
CA LEU A 190 20.30 -35.43 5.30
C LEU A 190 19.75 -36.69 4.59
N GLY A 191 18.48 -37.04 4.77
CA GLY A 191 17.74 -38.08 4.05
C GLY A 191 17.30 -37.70 2.62
N THR A 192 17.08 -36.42 2.32
CA THR A 192 16.63 -35.89 1.01
C THR A 192 17.84 -35.48 0.17
N VAL A 193 18.55 -36.48 -0.35
CA VAL A 193 19.81 -36.28 -1.07
C VAL A 193 19.73 -35.25 -2.20
N GLY A 194 20.43 -34.13 -2.03
CA GLY A 194 20.61 -33.08 -3.05
C GLY A 194 19.59 -31.96 -2.98
N ILE A 195 18.75 -31.94 -1.95
CA ILE A 195 17.88 -30.83 -1.57
C ILE A 195 18.42 -30.33 -0.22
N ASP A 196 18.48 -29.01 -0.04
CA ASP A 196 18.81 -28.37 1.24
C ASP A 196 17.53 -27.69 1.71
N GLU A 197 16.90 -28.23 2.75
CA GLU A 197 15.65 -27.69 3.32
C GLU A 197 15.90 -26.70 4.46
N THR A 198 17.16 -26.33 4.73
CA THR A 198 17.47 -25.35 5.77
C THR A 198 16.69 -24.06 5.52
N GLY A 199 15.93 -23.61 6.52
CA GLY A 199 15.12 -22.40 6.42
C GLY A 199 13.69 -22.61 5.91
N ALA A 200 13.33 -23.78 5.40
CA ALA A 200 11.96 -24.04 4.91
C ALA A 200 10.93 -24.07 6.04
N TYR A 201 9.71 -23.56 5.82
CA TYR A 201 8.59 -23.66 6.76
C TYR A 201 7.26 -23.97 6.04
N GLU A 202 6.29 -24.49 6.80
CA GLU A 202 4.96 -24.82 6.29
C GLU A 202 3.86 -24.59 7.32
N PHE A 203 2.73 -24.04 6.85
CA PHE A 203 1.40 -24.14 7.45
C PHE A 203 0.52 -25.02 6.55
N ASP A 204 -0.09 -26.07 7.09
CA ASP A 204 -1.00 -26.97 6.38
C ASP A 204 -2.37 -26.97 7.06
N GLY A 205 -3.42 -27.39 6.35
CA GLY A 205 -4.76 -27.47 6.90
C GLY A 205 -5.45 -26.12 7.06
N LEU A 206 -5.03 -25.10 6.32
CA LEU A 206 -5.64 -23.77 6.34
C LEU A 206 -6.93 -23.74 5.52
N LEU A 207 -7.97 -23.08 6.04
CA LEU A 207 -9.18 -22.84 5.26
C LEU A 207 -8.86 -21.89 4.10
N PRO A 208 -9.59 -21.95 2.97
CA PRO A 208 -9.45 -20.94 1.94
C PRO A 208 -9.77 -19.55 2.49
N GLY A 209 -8.94 -18.55 2.17
CA GLY A 209 -9.10 -17.18 2.69
C GLY A 209 -7.79 -16.42 2.80
N PRO A 210 -7.85 -15.12 3.14
CA PRO A 210 -6.67 -14.30 3.38
C PRO A 210 -5.98 -14.67 4.69
N TYR A 211 -4.65 -14.60 4.70
CA TYR A 211 -3.80 -14.79 5.88
C TYR A 211 -2.69 -13.75 5.88
N ILE A 212 -2.34 -13.24 7.06
CA ILE A 212 -1.11 -12.48 7.27
C ILE A 212 -0.07 -13.41 7.88
N VAL A 213 1.12 -13.41 7.30
CA VAL A 213 2.24 -14.23 7.74
C VAL A 213 3.34 -13.30 8.20
N GLY A 214 3.73 -13.41 9.46
CA GLY A 214 4.80 -12.63 10.08
C GLY A 214 5.94 -13.51 10.57
N GLU A 215 7.07 -12.89 10.88
CA GLU A 215 8.19 -13.55 11.51
C GLU A 215 8.53 -12.96 12.88
N PHE A 216 9.10 -13.77 13.76
CA PHE A 216 9.49 -13.29 15.08
C PHE A 216 10.67 -12.30 15.00
N ASP A 217 10.54 -11.16 15.69
CA ASP A 217 11.59 -10.15 15.78
C ASP A 217 12.78 -10.59 16.66
N ASP A 218 13.97 -10.70 16.06
CA ASP A 218 15.24 -10.85 16.79
C ASP A 218 16.06 -9.55 16.67
N PRO A 219 16.37 -8.85 17.78
CA PRO A 219 17.17 -7.63 17.77
C PRO A 219 18.57 -7.76 17.16
N ALA A 220 19.10 -8.98 17.01
CA ALA A 220 20.38 -9.23 16.36
C ALA A 220 20.28 -9.18 14.82
N TRP A 221 19.07 -9.16 14.27
CA TRP A 221 18.78 -9.21 12.85
C TRP A 221 17.94 -8.01 12.42
N VAL A 222 18.15 -7.55 11.19
CA VAL A 222 17.27 -6.58 10.53
C VAL A 222 16.62 -7.31 9.37
N GLN A 223 15.31 -7.31 9.35
CA GLN A 223 14.56 -7.83 8.23
C GLN A 223 14.81 -6.96 6.99
N THR A 224 15.14 -7.62 5.90
CA THR A 224 15.38 -7.03 4.58
C THR A 224 14.30 -7.44 3.57
N PHE A 225 13.55 -8.53 3.84
CA PHE A 225 12.43 -8.98 3.02
C PHE A 225 11.33 -9.70 3.85
N PRO A 226 10.03 -9.45 3.57
CA PRO A 226 9.48 -8.40 2.71
C PRO A 226 9.68 -7.01 3.35
N GLY A 227 10.04 -6.01 2.57
CA GLY A 227 10.64 -4.78 3.11
C GLY A 227 9.74 -3.95 4.05
N ALA A 228 10.33 -3.40 5.12
CA ALA A 228 10.16 -1.98 5.41
C ALA A 228 10.76 -1.22 4.22
N ALA A 229 9.98 -0.36 3.58
CA ALA A 229 10.34 0.30 2.33
C ALA A 229 11.84 0.67 2.26
N PRO A 230 12.60 0.19 1.25
CA PRO A 230 13.98 0.61 1.11
C PRO A 230 13.98 2.15 0.90
N PRO A 231 14.96 2.89 1.44
CA PRO A 231 15.19 4.24 0.94
C PRO A 231 15.51 4.08 -0.54
N ALA A 232 14.63 4.57 -1.42
CA ALA A 232 14.67 4.35 -2.86
C ALA A 232 16.10 4.37 -3.43
N PRO A 233 16.45 3.32 -4.20
CA PRO A 233 17.08 3.63 -5.48
C PRO A 233 16.67 2.59 -6.52
N ALA A 234 15.49 2.73 -7.11
CA ALA A 234 15.28 2.11 -8.42
C ALA A 234 15.92 3.02 -9.46
N SER A 235 16.86 2.48 -10.24
CA SER A 235 17.18 3.10 -11.53
C SER A 235 15.87 3.34 -12.26
N PRO A 236 15.61 4.53 -12.83
CA PRO A 236 14.35 4.79 -13.51
C PRO A 236 14.14 3.72 -14.58
N LEU A 237 12.94 3.13 -14.63
CA LEU A 237 12.52 2.35 -15.78
C LEU A 237 12.84 3.19 -17.03
N ALA A 238 13.62 2.63 -17.94
CA ALA A 238 14.01 3.36 -19.14
C ALA A 238 12.77 3.50 -20.03
N MET A 239 12.13 4.68 -19.99
CA MET A 239 11.02 5.02 -20.87
C MET A 239 11.52 5.23 -22.31
N SER A 240 10.78 4.69 -23.25
CA SER A 240 11.00 4.77 -24.69
C SER A 240 10.10 5.83 -25.29
N THR A 241 10.62 6.73 -26.10
CA THR A 241 9.78 7.63 -26.91
C THR A 241 9.53 7.02 -28.29
N THR A 242 8.27 6.81 -28.65
CA THR A 242 7.85 6.29 -29.95
C THR A 242 7.36 7.38 -30.91
N ALA A 243 6.89 8.52 -30.40
CA ALA A 243 6.34 9.63 -31.18
C ALA A 243 5.22 9.15 -32.14
N SER A 244 4.31 8.32 -31.64
CA SER A 244 3.20 7.76 -32.41
C SER A 244 2.30 8.87 -32.96
N THR A 245 1.99 8.81 -34.26
CA THR A 245 1.04 9.73 -34.92
C THR A 245 -0.36 9.12 -35.06
N ALA A 246 -0.61 8.00 -34.37
CA ALA A 246 -1.93 7.40 -34.33
C ALA A 246 -2.92 8.40 -33.68
N PRO A 247 -4.09 8.61 -34.28
CA PRO A 247 -5.07 9.53 -33.74
C PRO A 247 -5.65 8.99 -32.43
N MET A 248 -5.94 9.90 -31.52
CA MET A 248 -6.79 9.67 -30.35
C MET A 248 -8.12 10.35 -30.58
N PHE A 249 -9.15 9.86 -29.88
CA PHE A 249 -10.49 10.39 -29.92
C PHE A 249 -11.00 10.59 -28.50
N PHE A 250 -11.70 11.69 -28.27
CA PHE A 250 -12.56 11.86 -27.11
C PHE A 250 -13.99 11.87 -27.65
N ASP A 251 -14.81 10.92 -27.19
CA ASP A 251 -16.13 10.69 -27.74
C ASP A 251 -17.19 11.57 -27.05
N GLY A 252 -16.93 12.88 -26.98
CA GLY A 252 -17.86 13.86 -26.43
C GLY A 252 -19.05 14.10 -27.37
N PHE A 253 -20.25 13.74 -26.95
CA PHE A 253 -21.48 14.04 -27.70
C PHE A 253 -22.15 15.34 -27.18
N GLU A 254 -22.27 16.35 -28.04
CA GLU A 254 -23.23 17.43 -27.82
C GLU A 254 -24.67 16.90 -27.99
N MET A 255 -25.52 17.18 -26.99
CA MET A 255 -26.92 16.76 -26.90
C MET A 255 -27.75 17.05 -28.17
N PRO A 256 -28.71 16.19 -28.56
CA PRO A 256 -29.71 16.54 -29.55
C PRO A 256 -30.68 17.54 -28.90
N ALA A 257 -30.79 18.74 -29.49
CA ALA A 257 -31.70 19.77 -29.02
C ALA A 257 -33.18 19.31 -29.04
N SER A 258 -33.74 18.92 -27.88
CA SER A 258 -35.11 19.26 -27.45
C SER A 258 -35.51 18.59 -26.14
N GLY A 259 -35.39 19.31 -25.02
CA GLY A 259 -36.01 18.97 -23.73
C GLY A 259 -35.42 19.84 -22.62
N GLU A 260 -36.25 20.43 -21.77
CA GLU A 260 -35.76 20.98 -20.49
C GLU A 260 -35.40 19.77 -19.62
N PHE A 261 -34.15 19.34 -19.71
CA PHE A 261 -33.57 18.34 -18.81
C PHE A 261 -33.09 19.10 -17.57
N GLU A 262 -33.49 18.64 -16.37
CA GLU A 262 -32.91 19.17 -15.14
C GLU A 262 -31.45 18.75 -15.09
N LEU A 263 -30.60 19.75 -14.82
CA LEU A 263 -29.15 19.67 -14.77
C LEU A 263 -28.76 18.97 -13.47
N ASP A 264 -28.02 17.86 -13.50
CA ASP A 264 -27.47 17.34 -12.24
C ASP A 264 -26.32 16.34 -12.36
N THR A 265 -25.30 16.47 -11.50
CA THR A 265 -24.48 15.35 -11.00
C THR A 265 -25.02 14.78 -9.70
N ALA A 266 -25.99 15.44 -9.06
CA ALA A 266 -26.57 14.97 -7.81
C ALA A 266 -27.47 13.74 -7.96
N GLN A 267 -27.65 13.20 -9.18
CA GLN A 267 -28.21 11.87 -9.37
C GLN A 267 -27.13 10.78 -9.31
N SER A 268 -25.90 11.09 -9.74
CA SER A 268 -24.78 10.14 -9.73
C SER A 268 -24.33 9.80 -8.30
N SER A 269 -24.26 10.80 -7.41
CA SER A 269 -23.76 10.61 -6.04
C SER A 269 -24.60 9.65 -5.19
N PRO A 270 -25.96 9.73 -5.19
CA PRO A 270 -26.80 8.73 -4.55
C PRO A 270 -26.64 7.33 -5.15
N LEU A 271 -26.55 7.19 -6.48
CA LEU A 271 -26.47 5.87 -7.11
C LEU A 271 -25.21 5.10 -6.72
N ILE A 272 -24.08 5.79 -6.60
CA ILE A 272 -22.79 5.18 -6.24
C ILE A 272 -22.51 5.24 -4.73
N ASN A 273 -23.53 5.53 -3.91
CA ASN A 273 -23.43 5.65 -2.44
C ASN A 273 -22.36 6.66 -1.95
N LEU A 274 -22.04 7.66 -2.75
CA LEU A 274 -21.11 8.73 -2.36
C LEU A 274 -21.72 9.67 -1.31
N ASP A 275 -23.04 9.86 -1.34
CA ASP A 275 -23.74 10.66 -0.32
C ASP A 275 -23.66 10.00 1.06
N ASP A 276 -23.80 8.67 1.12
CA ASP A 276 -23.64 7.90 2.35
C ASP A 276 -22.19 7.93 2.85
N PHE A 277 -21.22 7.79 1.94
CA PHE A 277 -19.80 7.98 2.26
C PHE A 277 -19.53 9.36 2.88
N ARG A 278 -20.07 10.43 2.30
CA ARG A 278 -19.89 11.80 2.80
C ARG A 278 -20.64 12.06 4.11
N ALA A 279 -21.74 11.36 4.36
CA ALA A 279 -22.54 11.51 5.57
C ALA A 279 -21.98 10.74 6.78
N ASP A 280 -21.17 9.69 6.55
CA ASP A 280 -20.64 8.85 7.60
C ASP A 280 -19.52 9.55 8.40
N PRO A 281 -19.61 9.59 9.75
CA PRO A 281 -18.57 10.17 10.59
C PRO A 281 -17.17 9.57 10.43
N ARG A 282 -17.04 8.30 10.02
CA ARG A 282 -15.76 7.61 9.80
C ARG A 282 -14.96 8.23 8.65
N PHE A 283 -15.62 8.76 7.64
CA PHE A 283 -15.00 9.37 6.46
C PHE A 283 -14.95 10.91 6.54
N THR A 284 -15.18 11.48 7.72
CA THR A 284 -15.13 12.93 7.90
C THR A 284 -13.75 13.49 7.57
N GLY A 285 -13.72 14.43 6.63
CA GLY A 285 -12.49 15.10 6.19
C GLY A 285 -11.75 14.38 5.07
N ILE A 286 -12.28 13.25 4.59
CA ILE A 286 -11.80 12.60 3.37
C ILE A 286 -12.46 13.30 2.18
N ASP A 287 -11.68 14.10 1.46
CA ASP A 287 -12.14 14.86 0.30
C ASP A 287 -11.11 14.94 -0.83
N GLY A 288 -9.98 14.23 -0.70
CA GLY A 288 -8.87 14.21 -1.64
C GLY A 288 -7.83 15.30 -1.40
N SER A 289 -7.99 16.11 -0.35
CA SER A 289 -7.03 17.16 0.02
C SER A 289 -5.62 16.61 0.19
N GLY A 290 -4.64 17.33 -0.35
CA GLY A 290 -3.23 16.96 -0.28
C GLY A 290 -2.75 16.03 -1.40
N PHE A 291 -3.65 15.53 -2.24
CA PHE A 291 -3.33 14.82 -3.47
C PHE A 291 -3.66 15.65 -4.71
N ALA A 292 -3.07 15.28 -5.85
CA ALA A 292 -3.43 15.82 -7.15
C ALA A 292 -3.98 14.74 -8.09
N THR A 293 -4.91 15.12 -8.96
CA THR A 293 -5.39 14.32 -10.09
C THR A 293 -5.02 15.01 -11.41
N VAL A 294 -4.42 14.25 -12.32
CA VAL A 294 -4.11 14.72 -13.67
C VAL A 294 -5.29 14.48 -14.59
N VAL A 295 -5.67 15.50 -15.36
CA VAL A 295 -6.69 15.41 -16.41
C VAL A 295 -5.98 15.57 -17.76
N LEU A 296 -5.94 14.48 -18.54
CA LEU A 296 -5.39 14.44 -19.91
C LEU A 296 -6.55 14.55 -20.90
N ASP A 297 -6.83 15.77 -21.38
CA ASP A 297 -8.04 16.04 -22.17
C ASP A 297 -7.84 17.25 -23.14
N THR A 298 -8.92 17.94 -23.48
CA THR A 298 -9.01 19.14 -24.33
C THR A 298 -8.59 20.44 -23.64
N GLY A 299 -8.25 20.38 -22.35
CA GLY A 299 -7.92 21.53 -21.52
C GLY A 299 -8.88 21.68 -20.34
N ILE A 300 -8.71 22.74 -19.54
CA ILE A 300 -9.66 23.13 -18.48
C ILE A 300 -9.92 24.63 -18.59
N ASP A 301 -11.15 25.11 -18.34
CA ASP A 301 -11.39 26.53 -18.06
C ASP A 301 -10.70 26.89 -16.73
N LEU A 302 -9.53 27.49 -16.87
CA LEU A 302 -8.59 27.67 -15.79
C LEU A 302 -9.13 28.59 -14.68
N ASP A 303 -10.05 29.51 -14.97
CA ASP A 303 -10.64 30.43 -14.00
C ASP A 303 -12.11 30.08 -13.69
N HIS A 304 -12.52 28.83 -13.97
CA HIS A 304 -13.89 28.41 -13.70
C HIS A 304 -14.15 28.36 -12.18
N PRO A 305 -15.26 28.94 -11.68
CA PRO A 305 -15.54 28.99 -10.24
C PRO A 305 -15.73 27.62 -9.59
N PHE A 306 -15.93 26.56 -10.38
CA PHE A 306 -16.02 25.18 -9.88
C PHE A 306 -14.68 24.67 -9.34
N PHE A 307 -13.56 25.19 -9.82
CA PHE A 307 -12.24 24.72 -9.42
C PHE A 307 -11.68 25.49 -8.22
N GLY A 308 -12.47 26.41 -7.65
CA GLY A 308 -12.11 27.18 -6.47
C GLY A 308 -11.70 28.62 -6.81
N PRO A 309 -11.21 29.37 -5.82
CA PRO A 309 -10.86 30.78 -6.01
C PRO A 309 -9.54 30.94 -6.78
N ASP A 310 -9.46 31.96 -7.63
CA ASP A 310 -8.22 32.59 -8.08
C ASP A 310 -7.89 33.76 -7.14
N ASN A 311 -7.13 33.51 -6.07
CA ASN A 311 -6.83 34.56 -5.08
C ASN A 311 -5.70 35.49 -5.51
N ASP A 312 -4.80 35.03 -6.36
CA ASP A 312 -3.67 35.82 -6.85
C ASP A 312 -4.00 36.62 -8.12
N THR A 313 -5.19 36.40 -8.69
CA THR A 313 -5.78 37.06 -9.86
C THR A 313 -4.97 36.85 -11.14
N ASN A 314 -4.34 35.69 -11.28
CA ASN A 314 -3.52 35.34 -12.44
C ASN A 314 -4.35 34.75 -13.61
N GLY A 315 -5.66 34.52 -13.41
CA GLY A 315 -6.56 33.89 -14.37
C GLY A 315 -6.56 32.36 -14.31
N VAL A 316 -6.10 31.78 -13.21
CA VAL A 316 -6.06 30.34 -12.94
C VAL A 316 -6.49 30.11 -11.49
N ALA A 317 -7.47 29.25 -11.28
CA ALA A 317 -7.92 28.84 -9.96
C ALA A 317 -6.75 28.21 -9.18
N ASP A 318 -6.61 28.56 -7.90
CA ASP A 318 -5.43 28.20 -7.09
C ASP A 318 -5.25 26.67 -6.92
N ARG A 319 -6.32 25.87 -7.13
CA ARG A 319 -6.26 24.39 -7.11
C ARG A 319 -5.81 23.77 -8.42
N ILE A 320 -5.73 24.54 -9.51
CA ILE A 320 -5.07 24.08 -10.73
C ILE A 320 -3.57 24.35 -10.55
N VAL A 321 -2.88 23.37 -9.96
CA VAL A 321 -1.49 23.52 -9.49
C VAL A 321 -0.45 23.41 -10.60
N TYR A 322 -0.85 22.87 -11.75
CA TYR A 322 -0.05 22.87 -12.97
C TYR A 322 -0.94 22.79 -14.22
N GLN A 323 -0.49 23.42 -15.30
CA GLN A 323 -1.14 23.33 -16.60
C GLN A 323 -0.13 23.39 -17.75
N PHE A 324 -0.37 22.64 -18.82
CA PHE A 324 0.44 22.67 -20.04
C PHE A 324 -0.32 22.06 -21.24
N ASP A 325 -0.17 22.66 -22.42
CA ASP A 325 -0.64 22.11 -23.69
C ASP A 325 0.47 21.33 -24.38
N PHE A 326 0.31 20.01 -24.47
CA PHE A 326 1.20 19.11 -25.20
C PHE A 326 0.77 18.94 -26.67
N SER A 327 -0.45 19.34 -27.00
CA SER A 327 -0.97 19.31 -28.35
C SER A 327 -0.53 20.54 -29.14
N GLY A 328 -0.73 20.53 -30.47
CA GLY A 328 -0.75 21.74 -31.30
C GLY A 328 0.36 22.77 -31.04
N ALA A 329 0.05 23.80 -30.25
CA ALA A 329 0.91 24.95 -29.95
C ALA A 329 2.13 24.59 -29.07
N ASN A 330 2.02 23.52 -28.28
CA ASN A 330 3.02 23.02 -27.33
C ASN A 330 3.54 24.16 -26.40
N ASP A 331 2.66 24.68 -25.56
CA ASP A 331 2.95 25.82 -24.68
C ASP A 331 2.29 25.72 -23.29
N ALA A 332 2.42 26.77 -22.49
CA ALA A 332 1.97 26.79 -21.10
C ALA A 332 0.49 27.17 -20.92
N ASP A 333 -0.32 27.07 -21.99
CA ASP A 333 -1.74 27.44 -21.98
C ASP A 333 -2.64 26.23 -22.33
N ALA A 334 -3.08 25.51 -21.29
CA ALA A 334 -4.02 24.40 -21.38
C ALA A 334 -5.49 24.84 -21.26
N THR A 335 -5.80 26.10 -21.62
CA THR A 335 -7.18 26.60 -21.58
C THR A 335 -8.08 25.75 -22.48
N ASP A 336 -9.24 25.37 -21.95
CA ASP A 336 -10.26 24.66 -22.71
C ASP A 336 -10.99 25.59 -23.68
N VAL A 337 -11.16 25.14 -24.92
CA VAL A 337 -11.94 25.81 -25.97
C VAL A 337 -13.07 24.94 -26.51
N ASP A 338 -13.17 23.70 -26.05
CA ASP A 338 -14.16 22.70 -26.46
C ASP A 338 -15.23 22.49 -25.39
N GLY A 339 -14.84 22.41 -24.12
CA GLY A 339 -15.72 22.21 -22.96
C GLY A 339 -15.66 20.81 -22.37
N HIS A 340 -15.23 19.80 -23.15
CA HIS A 340 -15.17 18.42 -22.68
C HIS A 340 -14.25 18.26 -21.46
N GLY A 341 -13.04 18.81 -21.50
CA GLY A 341 -12.05 18.66 -20.44
C GLY A 341 -12.43 19.41 -19.16
N SER A 342 -13.07 20.57 -19.29
CA SER A 342 -13.67 21.30 -18.16
C SER A 342 -14.75 20.47 -17.47
N ASN A 343 -15.63 19.83 -18.24
CA ASN A 343 -16.66 18.96 -17.69
C ASN A 343 -16.04 17.76 -16.96
N VAL A 344 -15.10 17.07 -17.59
CA VAL A 344 -14.36 15.94 -17.03
C VAL A 344 -13.67 16.32 -15.71
N ALA A 345 -12.94 17.44 -15.68
CA ALA A 345 -12.26 17.92 -14.48
C ALA A 345 -13.23 18.26 -13.34
N SER A 346 -14.43 18.75 -13.67
CA SER A 346 -15.43 19.07 -12.66
C SER A 346 -16.03 17.83 -12.00
N ILE A 347 -16.18 16.72 -12.74
CA ILE A 347 -16.59 15.42 -12.17
C ILE A 347 -15.54 14.93 -11.17
N VAL A 348 -14.25 15.12 -11.47
CA VAL A 348 -13.16 14.77 -10.55
C VAL A 348 -13.24 15.60 -9.26
N GLY A 349 -13.26 16.93 -9.36
CA GLY A 349 -12.92 17.78 -8.21
C GLY A 349 -13.62 19.14 -8.08
N SER A 350 -14.82 19.31 -8.66
CA SER A 350 -15.60 20.54 -8.49
C SER A 350 -15.96 20.82 -7.01
N GLN A 351 -15.84 22.09 -6.61
CA GLN A 351 -16.24 22.64 -5.32
C GLN A 351 -17.58 23.37 -5.35
N ASP A 352 -18.26 23.42 -6.49
CA ASP A 352 -19.58 24.04 -6.57
C ASP A 352 -20.60 23.24 -5.74
N GLY A 353 -21.37 23.93 -4.89
CA GLY A 353 -22.31 23.28 -3.98
C GLY A 353 -23.51 22.61 -4.64
N SER A 354 -23.74 22.82 -5.94
CA SER A 354 -24.77 22.12 -6.73
C SER A 354 -24.20 21.02 -7.63
N ILE A 355 -22.92 21.12 -8.00
CA ILE A 355 -22.21 20.13 -8.81
C ILE A 355 -20.90 19.80 -8.11
N VAL A 356 -20.98 19.02 -7.02
CA VAL A 356 -19.79 18.64 -6.24
C VAL A 356 -19.12 17.46 -6.94
N GLY A 357 -17.84 17.62 -7.33
CA GLY A 357 -17.05 16.53 -7.90
C GLY A 357 -16.78 15.44 -6.88
N MET A 358 -16.27 14.28 -7.29
CA MET A 358 -16.03 13.16 -6.37
C MET A 358 -15.11 13.55 -5.21
N ALA A 359 -13.95 14.15 -5.52
CA ALA A 359 -12.95 14.61 -4.57
C ALA A 359 -12.83 16.16 -4.57
N PRO A 360 -13.72 16.89 -3.87
CA PRO A 360 -13.77 18.34 -3.92
C PRO A 360 -12.56 19.04 -3.26
N GLY A 361 -11.67 18.31 -2.57
CA GLY A 361 -10.42 18.82 -2.00
C GLY A 361 -9.18 18.61 -2.88
N VAL A 362 -9.26 17.78 -3.93
CA VAL A 362 -8.08 17.37 -4.73
C VAL A 362 -7.49 18.52 -5.55
N ASP A 363 -6.17 18.63 -5.66
CA ASP A 363 -5.57 19.55 -6.63
C ASP A 363 -5.73 18.98 -8.06
N LEU A 364 -5.85 19.87 -9.04
CA LEU A 364 -6.01 19.50 -10.45
C LEU A 364 -4.76 19.86 -11.24
N ILE A 365 -4.37 18.97 -12.15
CA ILE A 365 -3.31 19.22 -13.14
C ILE A 365 -3.91 19.10 -14.53
N ALA A 366 -3.92 20.20 -15.28
CA ALA A 366 -4.51 20.29 -16.62
C ALA A 366 -3.45 20.00 -17.70
N LEU A 367 -3.47 18.81 -18.29
CA LEU A 367 -2.59 18.47 -19.41
C LEU A 367 -3.42 18.35 -20.68
N LYS A 368 -3.34 19.35 -21.54
CA LYS A 368 -4.08 19.36 -22.81
C LYS A 368 -3.35 18.50 -23.84
N VAL A 369 -4.00 17.45 -24.33
CA VAL A 369 -3.48 16.50 -25.32
C VAL A 369 -4.33 16.47 -26.60
N PHE A 370 -5.40 17.27 -26.63
CA PHE A 370 -6.17 17.58 -27.83
C PHE A 370 -6.08 19.07 -28.15
N GLY A 371 -5.68 19.38 -29.39
CA GLY A 371 -5.58 20.76 -29.88
C GLY A 371 -6.95 21.40 -30.07
N ASP A 372 -6.97 22.69 -30.34
CA ASP A 372 -8.19 23.49 -30.57
C ASP A 372 -9.00 23.08 -31.82
N ASP A 373 -8.45 22.18 -32.64
CA ASP A 373 -9.14 21.54 -33.76
C ASP A 373 -9.71 20.16 -33.38
N ASN A 374 -9.74 19.85 -32.08
CA ASN A 374 -10.17 18.59 -31.47
C ASN A 374 -9.38 17.38 -31.96
N SER A 375 -8.12 17.58 -32.36
CA SER A 375 -7.22 16.51 -32.77
C SER A 375 -6.15 16.24 -31.72
N GLY A 376 -5.86 14.97 -31.47
CA GLY A 376 -4.81 14.52 -30.56
C GLY A 376 -4.08 13.30 -31.11
N SER A 377 -2.85 13.09 -30.69
CA SER A 377 -2.05 11.93 -31.07
C SER A 377 -1.47 11.20 -29.86
N PHE A 378 -1.25 9.89 -30.00
CA PHE A 378 -0.61 9.12 -28.94
C PHE A 378 0.81 9.59 -28.61
N GLY A 379 1.49 10.31 -29.51
CA GLY A 379 2.78 10.93 -29.25
C GLY A 379 2.69 12.12 -28.30
N ASP A 380 1.63 12.94 -28.42
CA ASP A 380 1.38 14.05 -27.49
C ASP A 380 0.99 13.49 -26.10
N LEU A 381 0.21 12.41 -26.08
CA LEU A 381 -0.10 11.67 -24.85
C LEU A 381 1.13 11.04 -24.20
N GLU A 382 2.02 10.42 -24.98
CA GLU A 382 3.28 9.85 -24.51
C GLU A 382 4.16 10.92 -23.84
N GLU A 383 4.29 12.10 -24.47
CA GLU A 383 5.05 13.23 -23.90
C GLU A 383 4.42 13.73 -22.59
N ALA A 384 3.10 13.84 -22.53
CA ALA A 384 2.38 14.22 -21.33
C ALA A 384 2.55 13.20 -20.20
N LEU A 385 2.42 11.90 -20.48
CA LEU A 385 2.61 10.83 -19.50
C LEU A 385 4.06 10.78 -18.97
N GLN A 386 5.07 11.02 -19.81
CA GLN A 386 6.46 11.16 -19.37
C GLN A 386 6.65 12.34 -18.43
N TRP A 387 5.95 13.46 -18.67
CA TRP A 387 5.92 14.57 -17.72
C TRP A 387 5.28 14.15 -16.39
N VAL A 388 4.16 13.40 -16.42
CA VAL A 388 3.51 12.93 -15.19
C VAL A 388 4.45 12.01 -14.40
N VAL A 389 5.11 11.05 -15.04
CA VAL A 389 6.11 10.17 -14.40
C VAL A 389 7.20 11.00 -13.71
N ALA A 390 7.72 12.03 -14.38
CA ALA A 390 8.78 12.87 -13.83
C ALA A 390 8.33 13.76 -12.65
N ASN A 391 7.02 13.99 -12.50
CA ASN A 391 6.47 14.97 -11.54
C ASN A 391 5.50 14.37 -10.51
N ALA A 392 5.21 13.07 -10.58
CA ALA A 392 4.26 12.38 -9.69
C ALA A 392 4.53 12.65 -8.21
N ALA A 393 5.78 12.47 -7.76
CA ALA A 393 6.16 12.73 -6.38
C ALA A 393 6.13 14.22 -6.00
N THR A 394 6.38 15.12 -6.96
CA THR A 394 6.42 16.57 -6.71
C THR A 394 5.04 17.14 -6.40
N TYR A 395 4.02 16.68 -7.12
CA TYR A 395 2.64 17.14 -6.95
C TYR A 395 1.77 16.17 -6.15
N ASN A 396 2.35 15.10 -5.59
CA ASN A 396 1.61 14.04 -4.90
C ASN A 396 0.44 13.51 -5.74
N ILE A 397 0.74 13.12 -6.99
CA ILE A 397 -0.26 12.67 -7.96
C ILE A 397 -0.81 11.32 -7.52
N ALA A 398 -2.10 11.28 -7.17
CA ALA A 398 -2.80 10.06 -6.78
C ALA A 398 -3.37 9.32 -7.98
N SER A 399 -3.90 10.07 -8.97
CA SER A 399 -4.57 9.47 -10.11
C SER A 399 -4.45 10.28 -11.40
N ILE A 400 -4.74 9.61 -12.51
CA ILE A 400 -4.80 10.19 -13.85
C ILE A 400 -6.13 9.79 -14.48
N ASN A 401 -6.85 10.77 -15.02
CA ASN A 401 -7.99 10.57 -15.88
C ASN A 401 -7.61 10.72 -17.36
N MET A 402 -7.90 9.69 -18.16
CA MET A 402 -7.80 9.68 -19.63
C MET A 402 -9.18 9.37 -20.23
N SER A 403 -9.96 10.43 -20.48
CA SER A 403 -11.28 10.33 -21.12
C SER A 403 -11.18 10.24 -22.65
N LEU A 404 -10.26 9.40 -23.13
CA LEU A 404 -9.85 9.23 -24.52
C LEU A 404 -9.69 7.76 -24.90
N SER A 405 -9.75 7.46 -26.20
CA SER A 405 -9.56 6.13 -26.77
C SER A 405 -9.05 6.19 -28.21
N ASP A 406 -8.56 5.07 -28.74
CA ASP A 406 -8.48 4.81 -30.17
C ASP A 406 -9.80 4.26 -30.74
N ASP A 407 -9.85 4.03 -32.06
CA ASP A 407 -10.98 3.39 -32.77
C ASP A 407 -11.03 1.84 -32.55
N GLY A 408 -10.32 1.33 -31.54
CA GLY A 408 -10.11 -0.10 -31.30
C GLY A 408 -11.22 -0.76 -30.47
N ASN A 409 -11.30 -2.09 -30.58
CA ASN A 409 -12.14 -2.92 -29.72
C ASN A 409 -11.40 -4.21 -29.37
N TYR A 410 -10.70 -4.21 -28.25
CA TYR A 410 -9.77 -5.25 -27.83
C TYR A 410 -10.43 -6.18 -26.80
N GLY A 411 -10.40 -7.49 -27.09
CA GLY A 411 -10.89 -8.54 -26.17
C GLY A 411 -9.79 -9.19 -25.33
N ILE A 412 -8.54 -8.69 -25.41
CA ILE A 412 -7.42 -9.11 -24.57
C ILE A 412 -6.60 -7.89 -24.15
N THR A 413 -5.83 -8.02 -23.07
CA THR A 413 -4.87 -7.00 -22.66
C THR A 413 -3.88 -6.71 -23.79
N THR A 414 -3.63 -5.43 -24.01
CA THR A 414 -2.97 -4.94 -25.20
C THR A 414 -2.04 -3.78 -24.82
N ALA A 415 -0.83 -3.75 -25.39
CA ALA A 415 0.12 -2.65 -25.22
C ALA A 415 0.43 -2.05 -26.59
N LEU A 416 0.06 -0.79 -26.80
CA LEU A 416 0.12 -0.12 -28.10
C LEU A 416 0.71 1.28 -27.98
N TYR A 417 1.08 1.83 -29.13
CA TYR A 417 1.48 3.23 -29.34
C TYR A 417 2.60 3.77 -28.46
N GLY A 418 3.32 2.90 -27.74
CA GLY A 418 4.51 3.26 -26.99
C GLY A 418 4.27 3.82 -25.59
N ILE A 419 3.03 3.83 -25.09
CA ILE A 419 2.73 4.46 -23.79
C ILE A 419 2.71 3.46 -22.61
N SER A 420 2.78 2.16 -22.90
CA SER A 420 2.62 1.11 -21.88
C SER A 420 3.74 1.11 -20.83
N ASP A 421 4.95 1.52 -21.19
CA ASP A 421 6.06 1.68 -20.25
C ASP A 421 5.89 2.90 -19.33
N GLU A 422 5.30 4.00 -19.79
CA GLU A 422 4.88 5.11 -18.92
C GLU A 422 3.79 4.66 -17.97
N LEU A 423 2.76 3.95 -18.47
CA LEU A 423 1.67 3.43 -17.63
C LEU A 423 2.21 2.46 -16.56
N ALA A 424 3.16 1.59 -16.92
CA ALA A 424 3.84 0.72 -15.96
C ALA A 424 4.68 1.50 -14.95
N ALA A 425 5.37 2.56 -15.38
CA ALA A 425 6.17 3.41 -14.48
C ALA A 425 5.28 4.18 -13.49
N LEU A 426 4.11 4.66 -13.93
CA LEU A 426 3.10 5.30 -13.09
C LEU A 426 2.52 4.31 -12.08
N ALA A 427 2.17 3.10 -12.52
CA ALA A 427 1.69 2.06 -11.62
C ALA A 427 2.73 1.70 -10.55
N ALA A 428 4.01 1.58 -10.93
CA ALA A 428 5.12 1.35 -10.00
C ALA A 428 5.36 2.53 -9.04
N ALA A 429 4.98 3.75 -9.44
CA ALA A 429 5.00 4.93 -8.58
C ALA A 429 3.75 5.06 -7.68
N GLY A 430 2.81 4.11 -7.75
CA GLY A 430 1.58 4.13 -6.97
C GLY A 430 0.47 5.03 -7.55
N VAL A 431 0.64 5.52 -8.78
CA VAL A 431 -0.35 6.38 -9.45
C VAL A 431 -1.41 5.53 -10.13
N ILE A 432 -2.69 5.78 -9.81
CA ILE A 432 -3.82 5.05 -10.39
C ILE A 432 -4.21 5.68 -11.72
N VAL A 433 -4.08 4.92 -12.81
CA VAL A 433 -4.46 5.38 -14.15
C VAL A 433 -5.84 4.87 -14.51
N VAL A 434 -6.70 5.77 -14.98
CA VAL A 434 -8.09 5.50 -15.33
C VAL A 434 -8.36 5.93 -16.76
N SER A 435 -8.95 5.05 -17.56
CA SER A 435 -9.31 5.33 -18.95
C SER A 435 -10.74 4.94 -19.27
N SER A 436 -11.39 5.72 -20.13
CA SER A 436 -12.71 5.40 -20.68
C SER A 436 -12.66 4.13 -21.54
N ALA A 437 -13.63 3.22 -21.38
CA ALA A 437 -13.67 1.97 -22.15
C ALA A 437 -13.96 2.19 -23.65
N GLY A 438 -14.56 3.32 -24.03
CA GLY A 438 -14.95 3.68 -25.41
C GLY A 438 -16.46 3.57 -25.65
N ASN A 439 -16.97 4.20 -26.72
CA ASN A 439 -18.41 4.39 -26.95
C ASN A 439 -18.95 3.69 -28.22
N ASP A 440 -18.19 2.76 -28.78
CA ASP A 440 -18.50 2.12 -30.06
C ASP A 440 -19.13 0.72 -29.95
N PHE A 441 -19.72 0.34 -28.82
CA PHE A 441 -20.26 -1.02 -28.65
C PHE A 441 -21.29 -1.40 -29.73
N PHE A 442 -22.21 -0.47 -30.06
CA PHE A 442 -23.15 -0.65 -31.17
C PHE A 442 -22.43 -0.74 -32.53
N SER A 443 -21.53 0.20 -32.83
CA SER A 443 -20.74 0.25 -34.07
C SER A 443 -19.92 -1.03 -34.28
N ASN A 444 -19.43 -1.60 -33.18
CA ASN A 444 -18.71 -2.87 -33.11
C ASN A 444 -19.62 -4.09 -33.11
N SER A 445 -20.89 -3.93 -33.50
CA SER A 445 -21.88 -5.02 -33.61
C SER A 445 -22.09 -5.77 -32.29
N SER A 446 -22.02 -5.04 -31.16
CA SER A 446 -22.16 -5.56 -29.80
C SER A 446 -21.14 -6.64 -29.43
N VAL A 447 -19.96 -6.61 -30.07
CA VAL A 447 -18.85 -7.48 -29.74
C VAL A 447 -18.14 -6.93 -28.49
N GLN A 448 -17.98 -7.78 -27.47
CA GLN A 448 -17.25 -7.42 -26.25
C GLN A 448 -15.81 -6.99 -26.55
N GLY A 449 -15.37 -5.97 -25.83
CA GLY A 449 -14.02 -5.43 -25.86
C GLY A 449 -13.99 -4.00 -25.31
N VAL A 450 -12.80 -3.43 -25.19
CA VAL A 450 -12.56 -2.04 -24.77
C VAL A 450 -11.53 -1.39 -25.70
N GLY A 451 -11.48 -0.06 -25.76
CA GLY A 451 -10.50 0.69 -26.55
C GLY A 451 -9.13 0.78 -25.86
N TYR A 452 -8.15 1.39 -26.51
CA TYR A 452 -6.84 1.68 -25.91
C TYR A 452 -6.71 3.18 -25.60
N PRO A 453 -6.25 3.60 -24.40
CA PRO A 453 -5.43 2.86 -23.40
C PRO A 453 -6.17 1.98 -22.38
N ALA A 454 -7.51 1.94 -22.37
CA ALA A 454 -8.26 1.11 -21.41
C ALA A 454 -7.91 -0.40 -21.47
N ALA A 455 -7.48 -0.90 -22.62
CA ALA A 455 -7.03 -2.29 -22.77
C ALA A 455 -5.62 -2.58 -22.18
N ASP A 456 -4.89 -1.57 -21.68
CA ASP A 456 -3.60 -1.77 -21.01
C ASP A 456 -3.78 -2.31 -19.59
N VAL A 457 -2.94 -3.25 -19.15
CA VAL A 457 -3.03 -3.85 -17.82
C VAL A 457 -2.81 -2.84 -16.68
N ASN A 458 -2.09 -1.75 -16.97
CA ASN A 458 -1.78 -0.69 -16.01
C ASN A 458 -2.81 0.46 -16.04
N SER A 459 -3.88 0.35 -16.83
CA SER A 459 -5.00 1.28 -16.84
C SER A 459 -6.28 0.59 -16.35
N LEU A 460 -7.11 1.31 -15.61
CA LEU A 460 -8.47 0.86 -15.30
C LEU A 460 -9.40 1.18 -16.47
N ALA A 461 -10.13 0.21 -16.97
CA ALA A 461 -11.14 0.40 -18.02
C ALA A 461 -12.51 0.68 -17.42
N VAL A 462 -13.06 1.86 -17.72
CA VAL A 462 -14.32 2.33 -17.13
C VAL A 462 -15.47 2.35 -18.15
N SER A 463 -16.47 1.52 -17.91
CA SER A 463 -17.74 1.48 -18.66
C SER A 463 -18.76 2.47 -18.10
N ALA A 464 -19.79 2.80 -18.88
CA ALA A 464 -20.83 3.76 -18.49
C ALA A 464 -22.18 3.10 -18.17
N VAL A 465 -22.80 3.57 -17.09
CA VAL A 465 -24.22 3.33 -16.76
C VAL A 465 -25.01 4.63 -16.76
N TRP A 466 -26.33 4.50 -16.87
CA TRP A 466 -27.30 5.55 -16.57
C TRP A 466 -27.40 5.76 -15.06
N ASP A 467 -27.42 7.02 -14.60
CA ASP A 467 -27.58 7.34 -13.18
C ASP A 467 -29.05 7.50 -12.74
N ALA A 468 -29.94 7.75 -13.69
CA ALA A 468 -31.36 7.94 -13.46
C ALA A 468 -32.20 7.61 -14.70
N ASN A 469 -33.51 7.68 -14.54
CA ASN A 469 -34.45 7.55 -15.65
C ASN A 469 -34.76 8.94 -16.26
N TYR A 470 -34.23 9.18 -17.47
CA TYR A 470 -34.46 10.39 -18.26
C TYR A 470 -35.54 10.20 -19.35
N GLY A 471 -36.24 9.06 -19.37
CA GLY A 471 -37.17 8.70 -20.42
C GLY A 471 -36.47 8.16 -21.67
N GLY A 472 -37.12 8.25 -22.84
CA GLY A 472 -36.56 7.76 -24.10
C GLY A 472 -37.53 7.86 -25.28
N PRO A 473 -37.08 7.58 -26.52
CA PRO A 473 -35.75 7.05 -26.84
C PRO A 473 -34.64 8.13 -26.88
N ILE A 474 -33.46 7.79 -26.38
CA ILE A 474 -32.21 8.55 -26.57
C ILE A 474 -31.46 7.98 -27.78
N ASN A 475 -31.01 8.86 -28.68
CA ASN A 475 -30.30 8.45 -29.90
C ASN A 475 -28.90 9.04 -29.87
N TRP A 476 -27.88 8.17 -29.89
CA TRP A 476 -26.47 8.57 -29.86
C TRP A 476 -25.92 8.76 -31.28
N SER A 477 -24.88 9.59 -31.42
CA SER A 477 -24.19 9.84 -32.71
C SER A 477 -23.71 8.57 -33.40
N GLY A 478 -23.21 7.59 -32.64
CA GLY A 478 -22.75 6.29 -33.11
C GLY A 478 -23.85 5.35 -33.61
N GLY A 479 -25.12 5.74 -33.49
CA GLY A 479 -26.27 4.94 -33.91
C GLY A 479 -26.81 3.98 -32.83
N ALA A 480 -26.17 3.95 -31.66
CA ALA A 480 -26.72 3.32 -30.47
C ALA A 480 -28.01 4.05 -30.04
N ILE A 481 -28.98 3.31 -29.52
CA ILE A 481 -30.29 3.84 -29.11
C ILE A 481 -30.70 3.16 -27.81
N ASP A 482 -30.85 3.92 -26.74
CA ASP A 482 -31.52 3.51 -25.52
C ASP A 482 -33.01 3.87 -25.65
N HIS A 483 -33.89 2.88 -25.83
CA HIS A 483 -35.33 3.13 -25.97
C HIS A 483 -35.97 3.59 -24.65
N THR A 484 -35.43 3.13 -23.53
CA THR A 484 -35.75 3.60 -22.18
C THR A 484 -34.49 3.66 -21.34
N THR A 485 -34.44 4.61 -20.41
CA THR A 485 -33.32 4.80 -19.48
C THR A 485 -33.77 4.51 -18.05
N GLY A 486 -32.81 4.25 -17.16
CA GLY A 486 -33.05 3.92 -15.76
C GLY A 486 -31.74 3.79 -15.01
N PRO A 487 -31.72 4.00 -13.68
CA PRO A 487 -30.51 3.80 -12.88
C PRO A 487 -30.00 2.36 -13.04
N ASP A 488 -28.69 2.17 -12.92
CA ASP A 488 -28.01 0.87 -13.07
C ASP A 488 -28.25 0.17 -14.41
N ARG A 489 -28.52 0.93 -15.47
CA ARG A 489 -28.59 0.36 -16.83
C ARG A 489 -27.33 0.64 -17.59
N LEU A 490 -26.74 -0.39 -18.17
CA LEU A 490 -25.58 -0.23 -19.03
C LEU A 490 -25.98 0.58 -20.28
N THR A 491 -25.24 1.64 -20.59
CA THR A 491 -25.61 2.49 -21.73
C THR A 491 -25.35 1.74 -23.04
N SER A 492 -26.24 1.88 -24.02
CA SER A 492 -26.13 1.13 -25.29
C SER A 492 -24.83 1.40 -26.08
N PHE A 493 -24.19 2.55 -25.88
CA PHE A 493 -22.93 2.90 -26.51
C PHE A 493 -21.69 2.28 -25.83
N SER A 494 -21.75 2.03 -24.51
CA SER A 494 -20.55 1.72 -23.72
C SER A 494 -19.89 0.42 -24.17
N GLN A 495 -18.62 0.50 -24.58
CA GLN A 495 -17.80 -0.70 -24.73
C GLN A 495 -17.68 -1.40 -23.38
N ARG A 496 -17.61 -2.74 -23.41
CA ARG A 496 -17.62 -3.59 -22.22
C ARG A 496 -17.05 -4.97 -22.53
N HIS A 497 -16.37 -5.57 -21.57
CA HIS A 497 -15.80 -6.90 -21.68
C HIS A 497 -15.76 -7.61 -20.33
N SER A 498 -16.18 -8.88 -20.30
CA SER A 498 -16.27 -9.72 -19.09
C SER A 498 -15.01 -9.84 -18.21
N ILE A 499 -13.83 -9.53 -18.77
CA ILE A 499 -12.53 -9.59 -18.07
C ILE A 499 -11.81 -8.24 -18.05
N LEU A 500 -12.01 -7.41 -19.09
CA LEU A 500 -11.20 -6.20 -19.25
C LEU A 500 -11.89 -4.95 -18.70
N THR A 501 -13.22 -4.97 -18.57
CA THR A 501 -13.92 -3.91 -17.84
C THR A 501 -13.60 -4.06 -16.37
N ASP A 502 -12.90 -3.08 -15.80
CA ASP A 502 -12.60 -3.09 -14.38
C ASP A 502 -13.81 -2.69 -13.56
N ILE A 503 -14.52 -1.65 -14.00
CA ILE A 503 -15.63 -1.05 -13.26
C ILE A 503 -16.55 -0.26 -14.21
N ALA A 504 -17.79 -0.06 -13.81
CA ALA A 504 -18.73 0.85 -14.41
C ALA A 504 -19.02 2.04 -13.47
N ALA A 505 -19.30 3.20 -14.05
CA ALA A 505 -19.70 4.40 -13.32
C ALA A 505 -20.73 5.21 -14.12
N PRO A 506 -21.46 6.13 -13.48
CA PRO A 506 -22.33 7.09 -14.15
C PRO A 506 -21.63 7.80 -15.31
N GLY A 507 -22.18 7.67 -16.52
CA GLY A 507 -21.57 8.25 -17.71
C GLY A 507 -22.55 8.86 -18.71
N ALA A 508 -23.86 8.81 -18.46
CA ALA A 508 -24.86 9.39 -19.37
C ALA A 508 -25.50 10.65 -18.77
N PHE A 509 -25.36 11.77 -19.47
CA PHE A 509 -25.90 13.10 -19.10
C PHE A 509 -25.35 13.67 -17.79
N ILE A 510 -24.03 13.56 -17.61
CA ILE A 510 -23.34 14.09 -16.44
C ILE A 510 -23.08 15.59 -16.63
N SER A 511 -23.58 16.39 -15.68
CA SER A 511 -23.42 17.85 -15.69
C SER A 511 -22.08 18.28 -15.09
N GLY A 512 -21.47 19.33 -15.62
CA GLY A 512 -20.14 19.77 -15.18
C GLY A 512 -19.79 21.14 -15.73
N ALA A 513 -18.59 21.63 -15.43
CA ALA A 513 -18.12 22.94 -15.88
C ALA A 513 -18.12 23.06 -17.41
N ASN A 514 -18.39 24.28 -17.90
CA ASN A 514 -18.37 24.60 -19.33
C ASN A 514 -17.20 25.55 -19.64
N GLU A 515 -16.61 25.48 -20.84
CA GLU A 515 -15.44 26.28 -21.26
C GLU A 515 -15.66 27.80 -21.26
N SER A 516 -16.92 28.22 -21.30
CA SER A 516 -17.33 29.62 -21.30
C SER A 516 -17.98 30.06 -19.99
N GLY A 517 -17.80 29.27 -18.92
CA GLY A 517 -18.43 29.44 -17.63
C GLY A 517 -19.82 28.80 -17.53
N GLY A 518 -20.25 28.48 -16.30
CA GLY A 518 -21.54 27.86 -16.04
C GLY A 518 -21.45 26.33 -16.05
N SER A 519 -22.45 25.65 -16.60
CA SER A 519 -22.44 24.19 -16.66
C SER A 519 -23.05 23.64 -17.94
N ALA A 520 -22.53 22.50 -18.39
CA ALA A 520 -23.03 21.73 -19.53
C ALA A 520 -23.09 20.24 -19.18
N ALA A 521 -23.93 19.48 -19.89
CA ALA A 521 -24.10 18.05 -19.68
C ALA A 521 -23.63 17.26 -20.91
N TYR A 522 -22.84 16.21 -20.66
CA TYR A 522 -22.30 15.32 -21.69
C TYR A 522 -22.62 13.86 -21.37
N GLY A 523 -22.52 12.99 -22.38
CA GLY A 523 -22.70 11.54 -22.20
C GLY A 523 -21.64 10.75 -22.95
N GLY A 524 -21.05 9.78 -22.26
CA GLY A 524 -19.97 8.94 -22.74
C GLY A 524 -19.26 8.21 -21.60
N THR A 525 -18.49 7.17 -21.93
CA THR A 525 -17.52 6.57 -20.98
C THR A 525 -16.47 7.60 -20.52
N SER A 526 -16.26 8.67 -21.30
CA SER A 526 -15.49 9.87 -20.95
C SER A 526 -16.02 10.62 -19.72
N GLN A 527 -17.31 10.46 -19.37
CA GLN A 527 -17.89 11.01 -18.13
C GLN A 527 -17.86 9.98 -16.98
N ALA A 528 -17.81 8.68 -17.28
CA ALA A 528 -17.67 7.63 -16.27
C ALA A 528 -16.25 7.56 -15.70
N ALA A 529 -15.22 7.64 -16.55
CA ALA A 529 -13.81 7.62 -16.14
C ALA A 529 -13.46 8.65 -15.03
N PRO A 530 -13.85 9.94 -15.10
CA PRO A 530 -13.48 10.91 -14.08
C PRO A 530 -14.18 10.68 -12.73
N HIS A 531 -15.28 9.92 -12.67
CA HIS A 531 -15.81 9.45 -11.40
C HIS A 531 -14.76 8.59 -10.69
N ILE A 532 -14.21 7.59 -11.39
CA ILE A 532 -13.24 6.66 -10.82
C ILE A 532 -11.91 7.36 -10.51
N ALA A 533 -11.45 8.31 -11.32
CA ALA A 533 -10.25 9.08 -11.02
C ALA A 533 -10.41 9.93 -9.75
N GLY A 534 -11.56 10.59 -9.57
CA GLY A 534 -11.84 11.31 -8.33
C GLY A 534 -12.00 10.38 -7.11
N ILE A 535 -12.66 9.23 -7.28
CA ILE A 535 -12.81 8.20 -6.23
C ILE A 535 -11.44 7.61 -5.85
N ALA A 536 -10.52 7.45 -6.80
CA ALA A 536 -9.15 7.04 -6.51
C ALA A 536 -8.43 8.05 -5.60
N ALA A 537 -8.64 9.36 -5.79
CA ALA A 537 -8.09 10.36 -4.87
C ALA A 537 -8.72 10.30 -3.46
N LEU A 538 -10.03 10.07 -3.35
CA LEU A 538 -10.70 9.83 -2.06
C LEU A 538 -10.15 8.58 -1.36
N ALA A 539 -9.98 7.49 -2.11
CA ALA A 539 -9.46 6.23 -1.59
C ALA A 539 -8.01 6.36 -1.11
N GLN A 540 -7.16 7.12 -1.81
CA GLN A 540 -5.80 7.39 -1.37
C GLN A 540 -5.74 8.28 -0.12
N ASP A 541 -6.63 9.27 0.00
CA ASP A 541 -6.79 10.08 1.20
C ASP A 541 -7.23 9.23 2.40
N LEU A 542 -8.25 8.39 2.22
CA LEU A 542 -8.71 7.44 3.24
C LEU A 542 -7.60 6.45 3.64
N ALA A 543 -6.92 5.84 2.67
CA ALA A 543 -5.86 4.87 2.93
C ALA A 543 -4.68 5.51 3.67
N MET A 544 -4.27 6.73 3.30
CA MET A 544 -3.24 7.44 4.04
C MET A 544 -3.68 7.74 5.49
N SER A 545 -4.94 8.12 5.69
CA SER A 545 -5.50 8.41 7.01
C SER A 545 -5.66 7.16 7.89
N ALA A 546 -6.13 6.04 7.31
CA ALA A 546 -6.47 4.82 8.03
C ALA A 546 -5.30 3.82 8.13
N LEU A 547 -4.54 3.66 7.06
CA LEU A 547 -3.48 2.66 6.92
C LEU A 547 -2.07 3.26 7.05
N GLY A 548 -1.93 4.58 7.00
CA GLY A 548 -0.62 5.27 7.02
C GLY A 548 0.20 5.09 5.74
N ARG A 549 -0.41 4.56 4.67
CA ARG A 549 0.19 4.33 3.35
C ARG A 549 -0.85 4.48 2.26
N LEU A 550 -0.37 4.66 1.03
CA LEU A 550 -1.21 4.62 -0.17
C LEU A 550 -1.60 3.18 -0.51
N LEU A 551 -2.72 3.03 -1.21
CA LEU A 551 -3.07 1.80 -1.91
C LEU A 551 -2.18 1.67 -3.13
N THR A 552 -1.69 0.46 -3.40
CA THR A 552 -1.14 0.14 -4.71
C THR A 552 -2.28 0.12 -5.75
N PRO A 553 -1.98 0.35 -7.05
CA PRO A 553 -3.01 0.26 -8.10
C PRO A 553 -3.71 -1.11 -8.15
N ALA A 554 -3.01 -2.19 -7.78
CA ALA A 554 -3.58 -3.53 -7.71
C ALA A 554 -4.55 -3.69 -6.52
N GLU A 555 -4.18 -3.21 -5.33
CA GLU A 555 -5.08 -3.19 -4.17
C GLU A 555 -6.32 -2.36 -4.46
N PHE A 556 -6.16 -1.14 -5.01
CA PHE A 556 -7.29 -0.30 -5.38
C PHE A 556 -8.21 -0.99 -6.39
N ARG A 557 -7.66 -1.62 -7.45
CA ARG A 557 -8.44 -2.36 -8.44
C ARG A 557 -9.27 -3.48 -7.80
N LEU A 558 -8.65 -4.29 -6.92
CA LEU A 558 -9.33 -5.40 -6.25
C LEU A 558 -10.43 -4.90 -5.31
N LEU A 559 -10.12 -3.95 -4.43
CA LEU A 559 -11.10 -3.37 -3.51
C LEU A 559 -12.26 -2.73 -4.27
N LEU A 560 -11.98 -2.01 -5.36
CA LEU A 560 -12.99 -1.39 -6.21
C LEU A 560 -13.93 -2.41 -6.86
N GLN A 561 -13.43 -3.61 -7.20
CA GLN A 561 -14.22 -4.68 -7.80
C GLN A 561 -14.99 -5.50 -6.77
N ASP A 562 -14.36 -5.87 -5.66
CA ASP A 562 -14.94 -6.72 -4.63
C ASP A 562 -16.04 -5.99 -3.84
N SER A 563 -15.92 -4.68 -3.67
CA SER A 563 -16.93 -3.84 -3.02
C SER A 563 -18.01 -3.31 -3.96
N ALA A 564 -17.93 -3.62 -5.26
CA ALA A 564 -18.84 -3.09 -6.26
C ALA A 564 -20.25 -3.66 -6.14
N THR A 565 -21.24 -2.87 -6.55
CA THR A 565 -22.58 -3.40 -6.84
C THR A 565 -22.58 -4.04 -8.22
N LEU A 566 -23.13 -5.25 -8.37
CA LEU A 566 -23.22 -5.91 -9.67
C LEU A 566 -24.44 -5.41 -10.45
N VAL A 567 -24.21 -5.08 -11.73
CA VAL A 567 -25.24 -4.70 -12.70
C VAL A 567 -25.30 -5.75 -13.80
N PHE A 568 -26.49 -6.27 -14.09
CA PHE A 568 -26.67 -7.31 -15.09
C PHE A 568 -26.98 -6.72 -16.47
N ASP A 569 -26.15 -6.97 -17.47
CA ASP A 569 -26.36 -6.47 -18.84
C ASP A 569 -27.34 -7.38 -19.61
N GLY A 570 -28.62 -6.99 -19.67
CA GLY A 570 -29.68 -7.62 -20.47
C GLY A 570 -30.95 -8.00 -19.72
N ASP A 571 -31.11 -7.64 -18.44
CA ASP A 571 -32.32 -7.93 -17.66
C ASP A 571 -33.41 -6.88 -17.88
N ASP A 572 -33.04 -5.60 -17.92
CA ASP A 572 -33.96 -4.48 -17.95
C ASP A 572 -33.62 -3.39 -18.98
N GLU A 573 -32.47 -3.52 -19.67
CA GLU A 573 -32.12 -2.70 -20.81
C GLU A 573 -33.09 -2.93 -21.97
N ASN A 574 -33.53 -1.81 -22.54
CA ASN A 574 -34.33 -1.80 -23.75
C ASN A 574 -33.68 -0.82 -24.69
N ASP A 575 -32.84 -1.36 -25.56
CA ASP A 575 -31.99 -0.64 -26.48
C ASP A 575 -31.90 -1.38 -27.83
N ASN A 576 -30.94 -0.99 -28.67
CA ASN A 576 -30.72 -1.59 -29.99
C ASN A 576 -29.42 -2.40 -30.10
N VAL A 577 -28.80 -2.80 -28.99
CA VAL A 577 -27.61 -3.65 -28.96
C VAL A 577 -27.95 -5.09 -28.58
N VAL A 578 -26.99 -6.00 -28.76
CA VAL A 578 -27.07 -7.37 -28.24
C VAL A 578 -26.34 -7.39 -26.90
N ASN A 579 -27.11 -7.40 -25.82
CA ASN A 579 -26.58 -7.43 -24.46
C ASN A 579 -25.87 -8.76 -24.16
N THR A 580 -24.87 -8.68 -23.30
CA THR A 580 -23.94 -9.79 -23.05
C THR A 580 -24.53 -10.87 -22.14
N ASN A 581 -25.57 -10.55 -21.36
CA ASN A 581 -26.16 -11.40 -20.31
C ASN A 581 -25.15 -11.77 -19.22
N LEU A 582 -24.36 -10.79 -18.78
CA LEU A 582 -23.31 -10.92 -17.77
C LEU A 582 -23.42 -9.80 -16.72
N ASN A 583 -22.85 -10.05 -15.55
CA ASN A 583 -22.69 -9.04 -14.52
C ASN A 583 -21.46 -8.17 -14.80
N TYR A 584 -21.60 -6.87 -14.58
CA TYR A 584 -20.53 -5.89 -14.58
C TYR A 584 -20.52 -5.14 -13.24
N PRO A 585 -19.35 -4.96 -12.61
CA PRO A 585 -19.28 -4.24 -11.35
C PRO A 585 -19.49 -2.74 -11.59
N ARG A 586 -20.38 -2.10 -10.84
CA ARG A 586 -20.50 -0.64 -10.71
C ARG A 586 -19.90 -0.19 -9.39
N VAL A 587 -19.12 0.88 -9.42
CA VAL A 587 -18.50 1.48 -8.24
C VAL A 587 -19.52 1.82 -7.14
N ASP A 588 -19.25 1.35 -5.93
CA ASP A 588 -19.91 1.74 -4.69
C ASP A 588 -18.88 2.40 -3.78
N VAL A 589 -19.00 3.71 -3.57
CA VAL A 589 -17.99 4.48 -2.85
C VAL A 589 -18.04 4.20 -1.34
N PHE A 590 -19.23 3.94 -0.80
CA PHE A 590 -19.38 3.64 0.62
C PHE A 590 -18.74 2.28 0.93
N ALA A 591 -19.12 1.24 0.18
CA ALA A 591 -18.58 -0.10 0.35
C ALA A 591 -17.06 -0.15 0.09
N LEU A 592 -16.55 0.61 -0.88
CA LEU A 592 -15.10 0.77 -1.07
C LEU A 592 -14.43 1.38 0.15
N GLY A 593 -15.03 2.42 0.74
CA GLY A 593 -14.57 3.03 1.98
C GLY A 593 -14.52 2.05 3.14
N GLU A 594 -15.55 1.22 3.30
CA GLU A 594 -15.57 0.15 4.31
C GLU A 594 -14.50 -0.90 4.05
N ALA A 595 -14.37 -1.37 2.81
CA ALA A 595 -13.34 -2.33 2.43
C ALA A 595 -11.92 -1.82 2.71
N ILE A 596 -11.66 -0.51 2.52
CA ILE A 596 -10.36 0.11 2.88
C ILE A 596 -10.17 0.15 4.40
N LEU A 597 -11.21 0.42 5.19
CA LEU A 597 -11.12 0.39 6.66
C LEU A 597 -10.96 -1.04 7.21
N ASP A 598 -11.52 -2.03 6.51
CA ASP A 598 -11.45 -3.45 6.84
C ASP A 598 -10.16 -4.10 6.33
N MET A 599 -9.35 -3.39 5.52
CA MET A 599 -7.99 -3.82 5.24
C MET A 599 -7.24 -3.94 6.55
N VAL A 600 -7.02 -5.18 6.99
CA VAL A 600 -6.10 -5.48 8.07
C VAL A 600 -4.77 -4.84 7.67
N THR A 601 -4.32 -3.86 8.45
CA THR A 601 -3.03 -3.22 8.22
C THR A 601 -1.97 -4.31 8.21
N VAL A 602 -1.50 -4.71 7.02
CA VAL A 602 -0.41 -5.67 6.90
C VAL A 602 0.79 -5.02 7.57
N PRO A 603 1.24 -5.54 8.71
CA PRO A 603 2.33 -4.92 9.44
C PRO A 603 3.56 -4.93 8.55
N ALA A 604 4.31 -3.83 8.56
CA ALA A 604 5.56 -3.77 7.80
C ALA A 604 6.44 -4.98 8.16
N GLY A 605 6.97 -5.68 7.16
CA GLY A 605 7.70 -6.92 7.38
C GLY A 605 6.85 -8.21 7.30
N SER A 606 5.54 -8.12 7.06
CA SER A 606 4.67 -9.29 6.92
C SER A 606 4.20 -9.51 5.48
N HIS A 607 3.80 -10.74 5.14
CA HIS A 607 3.13 -11.08 3.89
C HIS A 607 1.62 -11.14 4.09
N GLN A 608 0.85 -10.68 3.11
CA GLN A 608 -0.57 -11.04 2.98
C GLN A 608 -0.73 -12.00 1.81
N VAL A 609 -1.35 -13.15 2.06
CA VAL A 609 -1.54 -14.20 1.06
C VAL A 609 -2.96 -14.73 1.08
N VAL A 610 -3.46 -15.20 -0.06
CA VAL A 610 -4.77 -15.83 -0.18
C VAL A 610 -4.58 -17.32 -0.41
N VAL A 611 -5.01 -18.13 0.56
CA VAL A 611 -5.02 -19.59 0.43
C VAL A 611 -6.23 -20.00 -0.39
N THR A 612 -6.02 -20.85 -1.39
CA THR A 612 -7.11 -21.45 -2.19
C THR A 612 -7.29 -22.92 -1.84
N ALA A 613 -8.52 -23.41 -1.97
CA ALA A 613 -8.88 -24.78 -1.64
C ALA A 613 -7.98 -25.80 -2.35
N GLY A 614 -7.26 -26.62 -1.56
CA GLY A 614 -6.43 -27.72 -2.05
C GLY A 614 -5.06 -27.32 -2.64
N ALA A 615 -4.65 -26.06 -2.48
CA ALA A 615 -3.37 -25.56 -2.97
C ALA A 615 -2.50 -24.96 -1.85
N PHE A 616 -1.19 -25.01 -2.05
CA PHE A 616 -0.23 -24.27 -1.24
C PHE A 616 0.11 -22.95 -1.92
N VAL A 617 0.15 -21.88 -1.14
CA VAL A 617 0.85 -20.65 -1.52
C VAL A 617 2.33 -20.88 -1.26
N GLU A 618 3.15 -20.79 -2.31
CA GLU A 618 4.60 -21.04 -2.26
C GLU A 618 5.37 -19.71 -2.29
N ASN A 619 6.64 -19.73 -1.84
CA ASN A 619 7.56 -18.58 -1.82
C ASN A 619 7.09 -17.41 -0.92
N VAL A 620 6.47 -17.74 0.22
CA VAL A 620 6.18 -16.75 1.27
C VAL A 620 7.42 -16.60 2.13
N ASP A 621 8.31 -15.72 1.69
CA ASP A 621 9.73 -15.84 1.95
C ASP A 621 10.21 -14.71 2.90
N PHE A 622 11.12 -14.95 3.85
CA PHE A 622 11.66 -13.95 4.78
C PHE A 622 13.19 -13.86 4.70
N GLY A 623 13.71 -12.66 4.42
CA GLY A 623 15.15 -12.39 4.32
C GLY A 623 15.59 -11.43 5.41
N ASN A 624 16.64 -11.77 6.15
CA ASN A 624 17.19 -10.87 7.18
C ASN A 624 18.70 -10.81 7.12
N GLN A 625 19.22 -9.61 7.33
CA GLN A 625 20.63 -9.36 7.53
C GLN A 625 20.97 -9.38 9.02
N LEU A 626 22.06 -10.05 9.39
CA LEU A 626 22.59 -9.96 10.74
C LEU A 626 23.15 -8.54 10.96
N VAL A 627 22.68 -7.84 12.00
CA VAL A 627 23.19 -6.51 12.34
C VAL A 627 24.67 -6.62 12.69
N ALA A 628 25.53 -6.00 11.88
CA ALA A 628 26.95 -5.93 12.18
C ALA A 628 27.15 -5.17 13.50
N GLY A 629 27.49 -5.91 14.57
CA GLY A 629 27.72 -5.35 15.90
C GLY A 629 28.79 -4.26 15.91
N ALA A 630 28.81 -3.44 16.97
CA ALA A 630 29.77 -2.35 17.07
C ALA A 630 31.22 -2.83 16.92
N GLN A 631 32.06 -2.06 16.23
CA GLN A 631 33.47 -2.40 16.01
C GLN A 631 34.38 -1.16 16.06
N VAL A 632 35.64 -1.35 16.47
CA VAL A 632 36.69 -0.33 16.40
C VAL A 632 37.48 -0.47 15.09
N LEU A 633 37.18 0.40 14.12
CA LEU A 633 37.78 0.39 12.77
C LEU A 633 39.11 1.15 12.70
N GLY A 634 39.34 2.12 13.58
CA GLY A 634 40.53 2.98 13.55
C GLY A 634 41.11 3.25 14.92
N ARG A 635 42.44 3.23 15.03
CA ARG A 635 43.22 3.56 16.24
C ARG A 635 44.41 4.41 15.82
N GLN A 636 44.31 5.72 16.02
CA GLN A 636 45.30 6.67 15.52
C GLN A 636 45.84 7.53 16.66
N ILE A 637 47.07 8.02 16.47
CA ILE A 637 47.65 9.07 17.30
C ILE A 637 47.81 10.31 16.43
N PHE A 638 47.51 11.47 16.98
CA PHE A 638 47.68 12.75 16.29
C PHE A 638 48.43 13.74 17.18
N TYR A 639 49.08 14.72 16.55
CA TYR A 639 49.92 15.69 17.24
C TYR A 639 49.16 16.99 17.50
N ASN A 640 48.36 17.03 18.57
CA ASN A 640 47.54 18.19 18.90
C ASN A 640 48.37 19.46 19.18
N GLY A 641 47.91 20.62 18.70
CA GLY A 641 48.59 21.90 18.74
C GLY A 641 49.86 21.97 17.90
N SER A 642 50.04 21.07 16.94
CA SER A 642 51.20 21.05 16.06
C SER A 642 51.07 22.06 14.92
N LYS A 643 52.07 22.11 14.03
CA LYS A 643 51.92 22.91 12.81
C LYS A 643 50.85 22.32 11.87
N PHE A 644 50.58 21.02 11.96
CA PHE A 644 49.74 20.31 11.01
C PHE A 644 48.24 20.57 11.22
N ASP A 645 47.82 20.83 12.45
CA ASP A 645 46.46 21.30 12.81
C ASP A 645 46.34 22.84 12.84
N GLY A 646 47.36 23.57 12.39
CA GLY A 646 47.35 25.04 12.45
C GLY A 646 47.65 25.64 13.84
N PHE A 647 48.26 24.86 14.75
CA PHE A 647 48.53 25.19 16.14
C PHE A 647 47.26 25.29 17.00
N SER A 648 46.19 24.59 16.60
CA SER A 648 44.95 24.52 17.37
C SER A 648 45.13 23.58 18.56
N THR A 649 44.75 24.01 19.76
CA THR A 649 44.70 23.13 20.94
C THR A 649 43.30 22.56 21.19
N ALA A 650 42.31 22.97 20.40
CA ALA A 650 40.91 22.56 20.52
C ALA A 650 40.61 21.41 19.56
N ILE A 651 39.80 20.45 20.01
CA ILE A 651 39.36 19.34 19.18
C ILE A 651 38.53 19.87 18.02
N ASN A 652 38.97 19.63 16.77
CA ASN A 652 38.24 20.00 15.57
C ASN A 652 38.79 19.28 14.32
N ALA A 653 38.14 19.43 13.17
CA ALA A 653 38.53 18.75 11.93
C ALA A 653 39.97 19.04 11.43
N SER A 654 40.65 20.09 11.91
CA SER A 654 42.08 20.31 11.63
C SER A 654 42.97 19.18 12.15
N ASP A 655 42.51 18.45 13.16
CA ASP A 655 43.27 17.41 13.84
C ASP A 655 43.48 16.18 12.95
N ASP A 656 42.61 15.96 11.97
CA ASP A 656 42.75 14.91 10.94
C ASP A 656 44.04 15.10 10.12
N ALA A 657 44.42 16.36 9.86
CA ALA A 657 45.66 16.69 9.16
C ALA A 657 46.92 16.48 10.04
N ALA A 658 46.75 16.38 11.36
CA ALA A 658 47.81 16.14 12.33
C ALA A 658 47.97 14.67 12.74
N ILE A 659 47.21 13.74 12.13
CA ILE A 659 47.37 12.30 12.32
C ILE A 659 48.80 11.88 11.94
N ALA A 660 49.46 11.16 12.85
CA ALA A 660 50.80 10.64 12.62
C ALA A 660 50.73 9.38 11.74
N THR A 661 50.73 9.56 10.42
CA THR A 661 50.56 8.47 9.44
C THR A 661 51.69 7.44 9.42
N ASP A 662 52.83 7.73 10.04
CA ASP A 662 53.92 6.77 10.23
C ASP A 662 53.74 5.90 11.50
N LYS A 663 52.67 6.13 12.27
CA LYS A 663 52.40 5.45 13.53
C LYS A 663 51.19 4.52 13.42
N SER A 664 51.28 3.40 14.12
CA SER A 664 50.22 2.42 14.28
C SER A 664 50.09 2.01 15.73
N ALA A 665 48.86 1.77 16.19
CA ALA A 665 48.61 1.24 17.51
C ALA A 665 49.29 -0.13 17.66
N TYR A 666 49.85 -0.40 18.84
CA TYR A 666 50.30 -1.73 19.21
C TYR A 666 49.11 -2.50 19.78
N LEU A 667 48.87 -3.74 19.33
CA LEU A 667 47.76 -4.58 19.80
C LEU A 667 48.29 -5.74 20.67
N PRO A 668 47.56 -6.18 21.70
CA PRO A 668 47.88 -7.36 22.48
C PRO A 668 48.24 -8.56 21.58
N GLY A 669 49.29 -9.30 21.93
CA GLY A 669 49.70 -10.49 21.19
C GLY A 669 50.45 -10.25 19.86
N SER A 670 50.70 -9.00 19.46
CA SER A 670 51.31 -8.66 18.16
C SER A 670 52.84 -8.86 18.07
N GLY A 671 53.48 -9.52 19.05
CA GLY A 671 54.94 -9.67 19.12
C GLY A 671 55.65 -8.40 19.61
N PRO A 672 56.97 -8.22 19.43
CA PRO A 672 57.68 -7.08 20.02
C PRO A 672 57.28 -5.74 19.36
N SER A 673 56.96 -4.74 20.18
CA SER A 673 56.68 -3.36 19.70
C SER A 673 57.84 -2.79 18.89
N THR A 674 57.54 -1.96 17.89
CA THR A 674 58.55 -1.27 17.05
C THR A 674 58.44 0.25 17.14
N PHE A 675 59.28 0.97 16.39
CA PHE A 675 59.19 2.44 16.31
C PHE A 675 57.89 2.94 15.64
N SER A 676 57.14 2.09 14.92
CA SER A 676 55.80 2.44 14.43
C SER A 676 54.81 2.66 15.57
N ASN A 677 55.05 2.07 16.75
CA ASN A 677 54.16 2.19 17.89
C ASN A 677 54.56 3.33 18.85
N ILE A 678 55.69 3.98 18.60
CA ILE A 678 56.30 4.96 19.51
C ILE A 678 56.48 6.30 18.79
N THR A 679 55.84 7.35 19.30
CA THR A 679 56.05 8.72 18.82
C THR A 679 57.24 9.40 19.50
N SER A 680 57.96 10.24 18.76
CA SER A 680 59.01 11.11 19.29
C SER A 680 58.54 12.55 19.51
N TYR A 681 57.22 12.79 19.45
CA TYR A 681 56.65 14.12 19.59
C TYR A 681 57.02 14.76 20.93
N THR A 682 57.57 15.98 20.85
CA THR A 682 58.17 16.66 22.00
C THR A 682 57.17 17.04 23.10
N ARG A 683 55.87 17.00 22.81
CA ARG A 683 54.79 17.26 23.76
C ARG A 683 54.19 15.98 24.36
N GLY A 684 54.79 14.82 24.14
CA GLY A 684 54.27 13.55 24.63
C GLY A 684 53.16 12.98 23.74
N ILE A 685 52.38 12.05 24.29
CA ILE A 685 51.08 11.65 23.72
C ILE A 685 50.06 12.69 24.20
N ASN A 686 49.59 13.53 23.30
CA ASN A 686 48.61 14.59 23.60
C ASN A 686 47.34 14.53 22.74
N GLY A 687 47.24 13.58 21.80
CA GLY A 687 46.04 13.34 20.98
C GLY A 687 45.93 11.88 20.54
N VAL A 688 44.76 11.26 20.75
CA VAL A 688 44.40 9.92 20.26
C VAL A 688 43.04 10.01 19.56
N MET A 689 42.89 9.28 18.45
CA MET A 689 41.61 9.08 17.78
C MET A 689 41.23 7.60 17.78
N VAL A 690 39.95 7.32 18.02
CA VAL A 690 39.35 5.99 17.91
C VAL A 690 38.14 6.10 17.00
N ASP A 691 38.13 5.32 15.92
CA ASP A 691 37.02 5.31 14.96
C ASP A 691 36.13 4.08 15.27
N ILE A 692 34.89 4.31 15.70
CA ILE A 692 33.93 3.28 16.15
C ILE A 692 32.72 3.28 15.21
N VAL A 693 32.38 2.13 14.64
CA VAL A 693 31.16 1.95 13.84
C VAL A 693 30.05 1.35 14.71
N ASN A 694 28.81 1.79 14.47
CA ASN A 694 27.59 1.34 15.15
C ASN A 694 27.64 1.37 16.70
N PRO A 695 28.08 2.46 17.36
CA PRO A 695 28.00 2.53 18.81
C PRO A 695 26.55 2.44 19.28
N ALA A 696 26.29 1.62 20.30
CA ALA A 696 24.93 1.37 20.82
C ALA A 696 24.32 2.54 21.63
N GLY A 697 25.11 3.57 21.95
CA GLY A 697 24.66 4.77 22.66
C GLY A 697 25.60 5.95 22.49
N THR A 698 25.31 7.04 23.20
CA THR A 698 26.16 8.25 23.15
C THR A 698 27.50 8.00 23.83
N LEU A 699 28.59 8.05 23.07
CA LEU A 699 29.94 7.85 23.58
C LEU A 699 30.41 9.03 24.44
N THR A 700 31.00 8.72 25.57
CA THR A 700 31.56 9.65 26.55
C THR A 700 32.94 9.18 26.99
N VAL A 701 33.68 10.04 27.71
CA VAL A 701 34.98 9.66 28.28
C VAL A 701 34.87 8.51 29.31
N ALA A 702 33.68 8.23 29.85
CA ALA A 702 33.46 7.12 30.78
C ALA A 702 33.48 5.76 30.08
N ASP A 703 33.34 5.74 28.76
CA ASP A 703 33.36 4.53 27.93
C ASP A 703 34.79 4.10 27.55
N PHE A 704 35.79 4.77 28.12
CA PHE A 704 37.21 4.51 27.89
C PHE A 704 37.98 4.46 29.21
N THR A 705 38.89 3.49 29.34
CA THR A 705 39.89 3.45 30.40
C THR A 705 41.28 3.75 29.86
N PHE A 706 42.02 4.62 30.57
CA PHE A 706 43.37 5.01 30.21
C PHE A 706 44.36 4.63 31.31
N LYS A 707 45.38 3.83 30.96
CA LYS A 707 46.48 3.50 31.88
C LYS A 707 47.82 3.93 31.30
N MET A 708 48.75 4.28 32.17
CA MET A 708 50.07 4.77 31.81
C MET A 708 51.17 4.01 32.54
N SER A 709 52.28 3.76 31.83
CA SER A 709 53.42 3.06 32.41
C SER A 709 54.02 3.80 33.63
N THR A 710 54.23 3.07 34.72
CA THR A 710 54.81 3.63 35.96
C THR A 710 56.32 3.86 35.88
N GLN A 711 57.01 3.23 34.91
CA GLN A 711 58.44 3.43 34.63
C GLN A 711 58.74 4.15 33.30
N VAL A 712 59.82 4.94 33.30
CA VAL A 712 60.38 5.60 32.10
C VAL A 712 61.41 4.63 31.52
N GLY A 713 61.22 4.13 30.29
CA GLY A 713 62.19 3.27 29.59
C GLY A 713 61.77 1.79 29.40
N ALA A 714 62.72 0.95 28.96
CA ALA A 714 62.51 -0.45 28.54
C ALA A 714 62.27 -1.40 29.71
N ASN A 715 61.00 -1.69 29.97
CA ASN A 715 60.40 -2.96 30.43
C ASN A 715 59.07 -2.61 31.10
N ASN A 716 58.03 -2.49 30.29
CA ASN A 716 56.70 -2.11 30.78
C ASN A 716 55.75 -3.28 30.62
N THR A 717 55.27 -3.81 31.75
CA THR A 717 54.21 -4.84 31.77
C THR A 717 52.87 -4.14 32.01
N PRO A 718 51.93 -4.14 31.04
CA PRO A 718 50.66 -3.42 31.14
C PRO A 718 49.86 -3.69 32.42
N SER A 719 49.90 -4.92 32.93
CA SER A 719 49.25 -5.32 34.19
C SER A 719 49.73 -4.57 35.44
N THR A 720 50.83 -3.81 35.36
CA THR A 720 51.40 -3.02 36.47
C THR A 720 51.20 -1.50 36.30
N TRP A 721 50.51 -1.07 35.25
CA TRP A 721 50.34 0.34 34.93
C TRP A 721 49.28 1.00 35.83
N ALA A 722 49.47 2.28 36.10
CA ALA A 722 48.55 3.08 36.90
C ALA A 722 47.60 3.86 35.99
N ALA A 723 46.52 4.43 36.54
CA ALA A 723 45.65 5.33 35.79
C ALA A 723 46.47 6.46 35.13
N ALA A 724 46.21 6.72 33.85
CA ALA A 724 46.79 7.85 33.15
C ALA A 724 46.24 9.18 33.71
N PRO A 725 46.92 10.32 33.48
CA PRO A 725 46.30 11.62 33.71
C PRO A 725 44.95 11.73 32.98
N ALA A 726 43.98 12.40 33.59
CA ALA A 726 42.68 12.60 32.97
C ALA A 726 42.82 13.39 31.65
N PRO A 727 42.07 13.02 30.58
CA PRO A 727 42.00 13.84 29.37
C PRO A 727 41.53 15.26 29.68
N THR A 728 42.06 16.23 28.96
CA THR A 728 41.63 17.64 29.04
C THR A 728 40.46 17.96 28.12
N ALA A 729 40.24 17.15 27.08
CA ALA A 729 39.08 17.26 26.20
C ALA A 729 38.73 15.89 25.60
N PHE A 730 37.45 15.72 25.27
CA PHE A 730 36.84 14.56 24.63
C PHE A 730 35.76 15.07 23.67
N SER A 731 35.72 14.54 22.45
CA SER A 731 34.64 14.84 21.48
C SER A 731 34.38 13.63 20.60
N VAL A 732 33.15 13.53 20.09
CA VAL A 732 32.76 12.59 19.05
C VAL A 732 32.39 13.40 17.81
N ARG A 733 32.96 13.05 16.66
CA ARG A 733 32.59 13.59 15.35
C ARG A 733 31.95 12.47 14.53
N THR A 734 30.62 12.48 14.46
CA THR A 734 29.83 11.48 13.75
C THR A 734 30.20 11.42 12.27
N GLY A 735 30.42 10.22 11.74
CA GLY A 735 30.74 9.99 10.33
C GLY A 735 32.12 10.45 9.85
N ALA A 736 32.96 11.04 10.71
CA ALA A 736 34.27 11.58 10.33
C ALA A 736 35.41 10.54 10.35
N GLY A 737 35.14 9.34 10.85
CA GLY A 737 36.05 8.22 10.99
C GLY A 737 36.31 7.47 9.68
N VAL A 738 37.17 6.44 9.74
CA VAL A 738 37.40 5.54 8.61
C VAL A 738 36.07 4.89 8.18
N SER A 739 35.80 4.87 6.87
CA SER A 739 34.58 4.28 6.30
C SER A 739 33.27 4.85 6.86
N GLY A 740 33.25 6.14 7.26
CA GLY A 740 32.02 6.78 7.76
C GLY A 740 31.67 6.41 9.21
N SER A 741 32.61 5.82 9.96
CA SER A 741 32.45 5.58 11.40
C SER A 741 32.52 6.86 12.24
N ASP A 742 32.16 6.78 13.51
CA ASP A 742 32.26 7.90 14.44
C ASP A 742 33.69 8.05 14.94
N ARG A 743 34.26 9.25 14.77
CA ARG A 743 35.61 9.57 15.24
C ARG A 743 35.57 10.14 16.64
N VAL A 744 36.10 9.39 17.60
CA VAL A 744 36.30 9.82 18.99
C VAL A 744 37.68 10.45 19.13
N GLU A 745 37.72 11.70 19.57
CA GLU A 745 38.96 12.47 19.77
C GLU A 745 39.21 12.72 21.25
N ILE A 746 40.40 12.34 21.72
CA ILE A 746 40.79 12.42 23.12
C ILE A 746 42.12 13.17 23.23
N VAL A 747 42.13 14.24 24.02
CA VAL A 747 43.28 15.14 24.16
C VAL A 747 43.76 15.20 25.60
N TRP A 748 45.09 15.21 25.79
CA TRP A 748 45.75 15.43 27.08
C TRP A 748 46.58 16.72 27.08
N ALA A 749 46.86 17.24 28.27
CA ALA A 749 47.80 18.34 28.44
C ALA A 749 49.21 17.97 27.94
N ASP A 750 49.88 18.92 27.30
CA ASP A 750 51.25 18.75 26.81
C ASP A 750 52.20 18.24 27.91
N GLY A 751 52.93 17.18 27.61
CA GLY A 751 53.91 16.56 28.50
C GLY A 751 53.31 15.64 29.56
N ALA A 752 51.98 15.53 29.68
CA ALA A 752 51.33 14.68 30.68
C ALA A 752 51.70 13.20 30.51
N ILE A 753 51.85 12.75 29.26
CA ILE A 753 52.24 11.39 28.89
C ILE A 753 53.50 11.44 28.02
N ALA A 754 54.61 11.88 28.63
CA ALA A 754 55.91 12.00 27.96
C ALA A 754 56.91 10.93 28.41
N ASN A 755 57.60 10.30 27.45
CA ASN A 755 58.55 9.20 27.72
C ASN A 755 57.91 7.98 28.41
N ARG A 756 56.62 7.73 28.15
CA ARG A 756 55.79 6.67 28.74
C ARG A 756 55.00 5.94 27.66
N TRP A 757 54.38 4.83 28.03
CA TRP A 757 53.33 4.19 27.24
C TRP A 757 51.94 4.53 27.80
N LEU A 758 50.96 4.61 26.89
CA LEU A 758 49.54 4.74 27.15
C LEU A 758 48.83 3.46 26.66
N GLU A 759 48.02 2.87 27.53
CA GLU A 759 47.04 1.84 27.24
C GLU A 759 45.69 2.54 27.13
N VAL A 760 45.00 2.31 26.02
CA VAL A 760 43.63 2.75 25.79
C VAL A 760 42.77 1.50 25.73
N ILE A 761 41.75 1.46 26.56
CA ILE A 761 40.72 0.42 26.57
C ILE A 761 39.43 1.10 26.16
N VAL A 762 38.88 0.71 25.01
CA VAL A 762 37.50 1.03 24.63
C VAL A 762 36.64 -0.04 25.29
N GLU A 763 35.83 0.34 26.25
CA GLU A 763 35.16 -0.62 27.13
C GLU A 763 34.06 -1.37 26.37
N GLY A 764 34.10 -2.70 26.36
CA GLY A 764 33.06 -3.56 25.81
C GLY A 764 32.29 -4.32 26.92
N ASN A 765 31.43 -5.24 26.50
CA ASN A 765 30.62 -6.08 27.38
C ASN A 765 31.37 -7.32 27.91
N ASP A 766 32.57 -7.10 28.45
CA ASP A 766 33.44 -8.17 28.95
C ASP A 766 34.01 -7.89 30.36
N ALA A 767 34.84 -8.81 30.86
CA ALA A 767 35.46 -8.64 32.18
C ALA A 767 36.48 -7.49 32.25
N ALA A 768 36.94 -6.96 31.11
CA ALA A 768 37.89 -5.86 31.05
C ALA A 768 37.17 -4.49 31.16
N GLY A 769 35.98 -4.35 30.59
CA GLY A 769 35.20 -3.10 30.55
C GLY A 769 33.84 -3.10 31.24
N GLY A 770 33.38 -4.24 31.75
CA GLY A 770 32.11 -4.38 32.45
C GLY A 770 30.94 -4.60 31.48
N SER A 771 29.78 -4.00 31.79
CA SER A 771 28.58 -4.04 30.94
C SER A 771 28.39 -2.67 30.29
N ASN A 772 29.29 -2.30 29.39
CA ASN A 772 29.20 -1.01 28.69
C ASN A 772 28.18 -1.09 27.54
N THR A 773 27.01 -0.50 27.77
CA THR A 773 25.91 -0.45 26.80
C THR A 773 26.05 0.68 25.77
N ASN A 774 26.96 1.64 25.94
CA ASN A 774 27.10 2.77 25.02
C ASN A 774 28.01 2.43 23.83
N THR A 775 29.07 1.66 24.05
CA THR A 775 29.98 1.27 22.95
C THR A 775 29.38 0.17 22.09
N GLY A 776 28.57 -0.72 22.65
CA GLY A 776 27.99 -1.87 21.94
C GLY A 776 29.00 -2.97 21.58
N LEU A 777 30.27 -2.84 22.01
CA LEU A 777 31.31 -3.82 21.71
C LEU A 777 31.09 -5.10 22.51
N ALA A 778 31.20 -6.27 21.87
CA ALA A 778 31.11 -7.56 22.55
C ALA A 778 32.31 -7.81 23.49
N GLU A 779 33.51 -7.37 23.08
CA GLU A 779 34.74 -7.41 23.88
C GLU A 779 35.40 -6.03 23.88
N SER A 780 36.15 -5.71 24.94
CA SER A 780 36.86 -4.44 25.05
C SER A 780 38.01 -4.37 24.05
N ASP A 781 38.12 -3.24 23.36
CA ASP A 781 39.23 -3.01 22.43
C ASP A 781 40.44 -2.41 23.16
N ILE A 782 41.52 -3.17 23.24
CA ILE A 782 42.72 -2.78 23.99
C ILE A 782 43.86 -2.50 23.01
N PHE A 783 44.44 -1.29 23.09
CA PHE A 783 45.61 -0.93 22.29
C PHE A 783 46.56 0.04 22.99
N PHE A 784 47.76 0.19 22.44
CA PHE A 784 48.84 0.94 23.07
C PHE A 784 49.57 1.89 22.12
N PHE A 785 49.96 3.04 22.66
CA PHE A 785 50.91 3.95 22.03
C PHE A 785 52.03 4.33 23.01
N GLY A 786 53.26 4.39 22.50
CA GLY A 786 54.42 4.85 23.25
C GLY A 786 54.82 6.27 22.88
N ASN A 787 55.45 7.00 23.80
CA ASN A 787 56.18 8.21 23.49
C ASN A 787 57.61 8.13 24.01
N ARG A 788 58.56 8.64 23.22
CA ARG A 788 59.95 8.89 23.64
C ARG A 788 60.57 10.06 22.90
N ILE A 789 60.75 11.14 23.63
CA ILE A 789 61.33 12.37 23.11
C ILE A 789 62.80 12.12 22.73
N GLY A 790 63.15 12.43 21.49
CA GLY A 790 64.51 12.28 20.96
C GLY A 790 64.86 10.89 20.42
N ASP A 791 63.91 9.95 20.37
CA ASP A 791 64.12 8.67 19.68
C ASP A 791 64.10 8.87 18.15
N ALA A 792 65.09 8.29 17.47
CA ALA A 792 65.28 8.40 16.03
C ALA A 792 65.01 7.08 15.28
N GLY A 793 64.52 6.05 15.97
CA GLY A 793 64.10 4.78 15.35
C GLY A 793 65.22 3.85 14.89
N SER A 794 66.48 4.14 15.21
CA SER A 794 67.63 3.28 14.89
C SER A 794 67.97 2.31 16.04
N GLY A 795 67.70 1.01 15.85
CA GLY A 795 68.02 -0.07 16.81
C GLY A 795 66.78 -0.76 17.41
N THR A 796 66.97 -1.78 18.25
CA THR A 796 65.87 -2.40 19.02
C THR A 796 65.30 -1.34 19.97
N PRO A 797 63.99 -1.07 19.96
CA PRO A 797 63.43 0.02 20.76
C PRO A 797 63.74 -0.23 22.24
N THR A 798 64.42 0.71 22.90
CA THR A 798 64.69 0.66 24.35
C THR A 798 63.44 1.04 25.17
N LEU A 799 62.26 0.74 24.64
CA LEU A 799 60.91 0.87 25.20
C LEU A 799 60.06 -0.31 24.71
N ALA A 800 60.60 -1.53 24.76
CA ALA A 800 59.82 -2.71 24.40
C ALA A 800 58.73 -2.95 25.46
N ILE A 801 57.49 -3.15 25.01
CA ILE A 801 56.47 -3.88 25.77
C ILE A 801 56.67 -5.37 25.44
N THR A 802 56.70 -6.21 26.47
CA THR A 802 56.73 -7.68 26.36
C THR A 802 55.42 -8.26 26.79
#